data_AF-A0A3L6Q6I4-F1
#
_entry.id   AF-A0A3L6Q6I4-F1
#
_cell.length_a   1.000
_cell.length_b   1.000
_cell.length_c   1.000
_cell.angle_alpha   90.00
_cell.angle_beta   90.00
_cell.angle_gamma   90.00
#
_symmetry.space_group_name_H-M   'P 1'
#
loop_
_entity.id
_entity.type
_entity.pdbx_description
1 polymer ?
#
loop_
_entity_poly.entity_id
_entity_poly.type
_entity_poly.pdbx_seq_one_letter_code
_entity_poly.pdbx_strand_id
1 'polypeptide(L)'
;MAEEVEKSMEYLLKKYLLLLATLVATVTYAAGLNLPGGSWPEDSPGGRTAGDSILRQTNYRRYIVFYCFNAISFAASLVVGLLLLVLQKGTWVQLLHLMQTVMVVDLLGLVGAYAAGSSHDRFTTVCGAAVLVSGVVAYAAVRILSSPRGTPTQTPAEAVDEAAKKAASEREILLVLAIFAATVAYVAGLNPPGGFWRSTEEGRHTAGDPVLQALHPGRYRAFFFCNTTAFIASLLAIMLVVDYGKLGLERKFGIQAKFLIFRFPVRYVALYGFILTALLGLGGAYAAGSCRDSKHTIYVLSLVAPVVACIVLAWLLVDTDRRRDDDDGKKYDDVNKIRDCIQLLATLAATIAYQAGVDPPGGVWSEDGAGHSVGDPILLTTHPGRFEVFFYFNSAAFVASLVIMAMLQKESLIRLHVLEKAMVLDLFALIGAYAAGSCRDTSTSIYTVAMAGAVLIYVVIHIVFFQVDQNSSGQHKELDQYREVLLLLATLAATLTYQAGLTPPGGFWEEDDSKLGHHAGFPVLQDKYPRRYKAFFYCNAASFMASVALVLLLLNANLYRPGIRCYALYVCMVAGMFGLMAAYAAGSSLHLRTSIIALALVVAVFVALVCLAIRLYYLRKKEEAATTTATDAELKKKEDNDKMMHEEAATMTATDDEPKKKDDDMMQEYLMLVGILGASVTYLTGLKPPGGMWKDDDGHHRHAAGNPVLYDISRRRYNAFFYSNSTAFMASIVVMALLLLRMMRQWQPNHRHQLRLWPMHTAMFLGMTALLVAYAAGSARDACTSWKVIVLLVPIVAFVMCLFAFYKKKQEAKGDAEQRS
;
A
#
# COMPACT_ATOMS: atom_id res chain seq x y z
N MET A 1 20.29 -11.93 26.64
CA MET A 1 19.16 -11.22 27.28
C MET A 1 19.12 -9.70 27.05
N ALA A 2 19.96 -8.85 27.67
CA ALA A 2 19.88 -7.38 27.45
C ALA A 2 20.14 -6.99 25.98
N GLU A 3 21.12 -7.64 25.36
CA GLU A 3 21.48 -7.46 23.95
C GLU A 3 20.44 -8.06 22.98
N GLU A 4 19.71 -9.10 23.38
CA GLU A 4 18.62 -9.69 22.59
C GLU A 4 17.37 -8.82 22.60
N VAL A 5 17.03 -8.24 23.75
CA VAL A 5 15.92 -7.28 23.88
C VAL A 5 16.21 -6.00 23.10
N GLU A 6 17.47 -5.51 23.13
CA GLU A 6 17.91 -4.38 22.31
C GLU A 6 17.79 -4.69 20.81
N LYS A 7 18.27 -5.87 20.37
CA LYS A 7 18.10 -6.35 18.97
C LYS A 7 16.63 -6.49 18.56
N SER A 8 15.75 -6.90 19.47
CA SER A 8 14.31 -7.05 19.21
C SER A 8 13.60 -5.70 19.04
N MET A 9 13.95 -4.69 19.86
CA MET A 9 13.41 -3.34 19.69
C MET A 9 13.94 -2.64 18.44
N GLU A 10 15.22 -2.83 18.09
CA GLU A 10 15.80 -2.31 16.86
C GLU A 10 15.07 -2.84 15.63
N TYR A 11 14.76 -4.14 15.61
CA TYR A 11 13.98 -4.80 14.57
C TYR A 11 12.63 -4.11 14.39
N LEU A 12 11.90 -3.99 15.49
CA LEU A 12 10.53 -3.49 15.50
C LEU A 12 10.48 -2.04 14.99
N LEU A 13 11.43 -1.21 15.41
CA LEU A 13 11.51 0.19 14.99
C LEU A 13 11.81 0.34 13.49
N LYS A 14 12.67 -0.52 12.91
CA LYS A 14 12.95 -0.47 11.47
C LYS A 14 11.75 -0.86 10.63
N LYS A 15 11.02 -1.91 11.04
CA LYS A 15 9.78 -2.34 10.37
C LYS A 15 8.78 -1.17 10.30
N TYR A 16 8.60 -0.46 11.41
CA TYR A 16 7.73 0.71 11.49
C TYR A 16 8.18 1.89 10.63
N LEU A 17 9.46 2.23 10.68
CA LEU A 17 10.02 3.30 9.86
C LEU A 17 9.88 3.00 8.36
N LEU A 18 10.07 1.74 7.97
CA LEU A 18 9.90 1.32 6.58
C LEU A 18 8.44 1.44 6.13
N LEU A 19 7.51 0.93 6.94
CA LEU A 19 6.09 0.94 6.60
C LEU A 19 5.58 2.38 6.45
N LEU A 20 5.99 3.27 7.36
CA LEU A 20 5.69 4.70 7.27
C LEU A 20 6.31 5.33 6.01
N ALA A 21 7.61 5.15 5.76
CA ALA A 21 8.29 5.72 4.60
C ALA A 21 7.71 5.23 3.27
N THR A 22 7.34 3.94 3.20
CA THR A 22 6.70 3.35 2.03
C THR A 22 5.35 4.01 1.76
N LEU A 23 4.51 4.17 2.78
CA LEU A 23 3.19 4.75 2.58
C LEU A 23 3.23 6.26 2.30
N VAL A 24 4.13 6.99 2.96
CA VAL A 24 4.35 8.41 2.70
C VAL A 24 4.89 8.63 1.28
N ALA A 25 5.85 7.81 0.81
CA ALA A 25 6.30 7.84 -0.58
C ALA A 25 5.14 7.57 -1.56
N THR A 26 4.24 6.65 -1.23
CA THR A 26 3.08 6.31 -2.08
C THR A 26 2.16 7.51 -2.27
N VAL A 27 1.74 8.14 -1.17
CA VAL A 27 0.77 9.24 -1.25
C VAL A 27 1.37 10.53 -1.80
N THR A 28 2.63 10.82 -1.50
CA THR A 28 3.33 12.01 -2.01
C THR A 28 3.67 11.90 -3.48
N TYR A 29 3.98 10.69 -3.98
CA TYR A 29 4.12 10.43 -5.41
C TYR A 29 2.82 10.70 -6.15
N ALA A 30 1.71 10.13 -5.68
CA ALA A 30 0.40 10.32 -6.29
C ALA A 30 -0.05 11.80 -6.28
N ALA A 31 0.12 12.49 -5.15
CA ALA A 31 -0.22 13.91 -4.99
C ALA A 31 0.68 14.84 -5.81
N GLY A 32 1.96 14.49 -6.00
CA GLY A 32 2.89 15.29 -6.81
C GLY A 32 2.60 15.22 -8.31
N LEU A 33 1.99 14.13 -8.78
CA LEU A 33 1.58 13.97 -10.18
C LEU A 33 0.16 14.49 -10.45
N ASN A 34 -0.71 14.48 -9.43
CA ASN A 34 -2.06 15.04 -9.45
C ASN A 34 -2.14 16.23 -8.48
N LEU A 35 -1.65 17.39 -8.95
CA LEU A 35 -1.59 18.58 -8.10
C LEU A 35 -2.99 19.05 -7.65
N PRO A 36 -3.10 19.57 -6.41
CA PRO A 36 -4.34 20.13 -5.90
C PRO A 36 -4.80 21.33 -6.73
N GLY A 37 -6.11 21.54 -6.78
CA GLY A 37 -6.75 22.56 -7.63
C GLY A 37 -6.97 22.11 -9.07
N GLY A 38 -6.54 20.91 -9.46
CA GLY A 38 -6.73 20.39 -10.81
C GLY A 38 -5.83 21.04 -11.87
N SER A 39 -6.15 20.77 -13.14
CA SER A 39 -5.41 21.25 -14.31
C SER A 39 -6.31 22.01 -15.29
N TRP A 40 -5.72 22.97 -16.00
CA TRP A 40 -6.40 23.69 -17.07
C TRP A 40 -6.82 22.75 -18.20
N PRO A 41 -8.02 22.92 -18.77
CA PRO A 41 -8.47 22.07 -19.87
C PRO A 41 -7.80 22.47 -21.19
N GLU A 42 -7.57 23.75 -21.44
CA GLU A 42 -7.15 24.26 -22.74
C GLU A 42 -6.05 25.34 -22.64
N ASP A 43 -5.40 25.60 -23.77
CA ASP A 43 -4.46 26.72 -23.93
C ASP A 43 -5.21 28.05 -24.04
N SER A 44 -4.66 29.13 -23.47
CA SER A 44 -5.18 30.48 -23.68
C SER A 44 -4.09 31.50 -24.00
N PRO A 45 -4.42 32.58 -24.75
CA PRO A 45 -3.47 33.64 -25.11
C PRO A 45 -2.81 34.34 -23.91
N GLY A 46 -3.41 34.23 -22.72
CA GLY A 46 -2.92 34.82 -21.47
C GLY A 46 -1.86 34.00 -20.73
N GLY A 47 -1.23 33.01 -21.39
CA GLY A 47 -0.20 32.15 -20.78
C GLY A 47 -0.77 30.98 -19.97
N ARG A 48 -2.04 30.61 -20.18
CA ARG A 48 -2.59 29.34 -19.69
C ARG A 48 -2.20 28.24 -20.67
N THR A 49 -1.53 27.22 -20.18
CA THR A 49 -1.24 26.02 -20.95
C THR A 49 -2.18 24.93 -20.47
N ALA A 50 -2.77 24.16 -21.38
CA ALA A 50 -3.55 22.99 -21.02
C ALA A 50 -2.73 22.08 -20.10
N GLY A 51 -3.40 21.32 -19.26
CA GLY A 51 -2.73 20.45 -18.32
C GLY A 51 -2.03 21.17 -17.17
N ASP A 52 -1.60 22.44 -17.25
CA ASP A 52 -0.93 23.15 -16.15
C ASP A 52 -1.79 23.25 -14.89
N SER A 53 -1.16 23.21 -13.70
CA SER A 53 -1.89 23.29 -12.43
C SER A 53 -2.60 24.63 -12.30
N ILE A 54 -3.91 24.61 -12.01
CA ILE A 54 -4.69 25.83 -11.82
C ILE A 54 -4.17 26.61 -10.61
N LEU A 55 -3.86 25.90 -9.51
CA LEU A 55 -3.32 26.48 -8.28
C LEU A 55 -2.03 27.29 -8.51
N ARG A 56 -1.21 26.89 -9.50
CA ARG A 56 0.01 27.60 -9.87
C ARG A 56 -0.27 29.05 -10.29
N GLN A 57 -1.34 29.25 -11.05
CA GLN A 57 -1.68 30.57 -11.60
C GLN A 57 -2.58 31.37 -10.67
N THR A 58 -3.53 30.71 -10.00
CA THR A 58 -4.44 31.40 -9.08
C THR A 58 -3.75 31.79 -7.78
N ASN A 59 -2.86 30.93 -7.26
CA ASN A 59 -2.16 31.15 -5.99
C ASN A 59 -0.75 30.56 -6.00
N TYR A 60 0.17 31.20 -6.72
CA TYR A 60 1.56 30.73 -6.87
C TYR A 60 2.27 30.44 -5.53
N ARG A 61 2.00 31.22 -4.48
CA ARG A 61 2.57 31.00 -3.13
C ARG A 61 2.11 29.66 -2.53
N ARG A 62 0.83 29.29 -2.67
CA ARG A 62 0.31 28.01 -2.16
C ARG A 62 0.87 26.85 -2.97
N TYR A 63 0.89 27.00 -4.30
CA TYR A 63 1.49 26.02 -5.21
C TYR A 63 2.94 25.71 -4.85
N ILE A 64 3.81 26.72 -4.68
CA ILE A 64 5.23 26.46 -4.42
C ILE A 64 5.46 25.84 -3.04
N VAL A 65 4.67 26.23 -2.03
CA VAL A 65 4.72 25.62 -0.69
C VAL A 65 4.30 24.15 -0.79
N PHE A 66 3.13 23.86 -1.36
CA PHE A 66 2.67 22.48 -1.56
C PHE A 66 3.74 21.65 -2.29
N TYR A 67 4.20 22.14 -3.45
CA TYR A 67 5.12 21.42 -4.31
C TYR A 67 6.45 21.10 -3.62
N CYS A 68 7.06 22.09 -2.95
CA CYS A 68 8.33 21.89 -2.24
C CYS A 68 8.18 20.92 -1.06
N PHE A 69 7.17 21.12 -0.20
CA PHE A 69 6.96 20.27 0.97
C PHE A 69 6.62 18.82 0.57
N ASN A 70 5.78 18.62 -0.45
CA ASN A 70 5.47 17.30 -0.97
C ASN A 70 6.68 16.60 -1.58
N ALA A 71 7.48 17.31 -2.37
CA ALA A 71 8.70 16.75 -2.98
C ALA A 71 9.78 16.40 -1.93
N ILE A 72 9.94 17.22 -0.89
CA ILE A 72 10.84 16.94 0.23
C ILE A 72 10.38 15.68 0.97
N SER A 73 9.09 15.56 1.25
CA SER A 73 8.50 14.39 1.92
C SER A 73 8.71 13.11 1.10
N PHE A 74 8.38 13.14 -0.20
CA PHE A 74 8.65 12.02 -1.12
C PHE A 74 10.12 11.60 -1.13
N ALA A 75 11.04 12.56 -1.27
CA ALA A 75 12.47 12.30 -1.32
C ALA A 75 13.00 11.75 0.02
N ALA A 76 12.58 12.33 1.15
CA ALA A 76 12.94 11.88 2.49
C ALA A 76 12.50 10.44 2.73
N SER A 77 11.26 10.09 2.35
CA SER A 77 10.74 8.73 2.41
C SER A 77 11.56 7.73 1.59
N LEU A 78 11.95 8.08 0.35
CA LEU A 78 12.82 7.23 -0.47
C LEU A 78 14.21 7.04 0.16
N VAL A 79 14.77 8.10 0.76
CA VAL A 79 16.06 8.05 1.47
C VAL A 79 15.98 7.12 2.68
N VAL A 80 14.91 7.21 3.48
CA VAL A 80 14.69 6.31 4.62
C VAL A 80 14.61 4.86 4.13
N GLY A 81 13.87 4.60 3.05
CA GLY A 81 13.81 3.29 2.42
C GLY A 81 15.19 2.76 2.01
N LEU A 82 15.97 3.57 1.28
CA LEU A 82 17.31 3.20 0.81
C LEU A 82 18.31 3.02 1.96
N LEU A 83 18.27 3.87 2.99
CA LEU A 83 19.10 3.74 4.18
C LEU A 83 18.82 2.43 4.91
N LEU A 84 17.55 2.04 5.04
CA LEU A 84 17.15 0.77 5.65
C LEU A 84 17.68 -0.45 4.87
N LEU A 85 17.78 -0.34 3.54
CA LEU A 85 18.27 -1.41 2.66
C LEU A 85 19.79 -1.55 2.63
N VAL A 86 20.52 -0.44 2.77
CA VAL A 86 21.99 -0.43 2.66
C VAL A 86 22.67 -0.77 4.00
N LEU A 87 22.02 -0.49 5.13
CA LEU A 87 22.63 -0.62 6.45
C LEU A 87 22.43 -1.98 7.12
N GLN A 88 23.51 -2.78 7.10
CA GLN A 88 23.71 -3.91 8.03
C GLN A 88 24.33 -3.46 9.36
N LYS A 89 24.19 -4.30 10.39
CA LYS A 89 24.47 -4.02 11.81
C LYS A 89 25.85 -3.38 12.08
N GLY A 90 25.88 -2.29 12.88
CA GLY A 90 27.10 -1.82 13.55
C GLY A 90 27.31 -0.30 13.73
N THR A 91 26.47 0.57 13.16
CA THR A 91 26.66 2.05 13.22
C THR A 91 25.37 2.77 13.64
N TRP A 92 24.67 2.23 14.64
CA TRP A 92 23.24 2.49 14.85
C TRP A 92 22.91 3.79 15.60
N VAL A 93 23.66 4.19 16.62
CA VAL A 93 23.20 5.27 17.53
C VAL A 93 23.15 6.64 16.83
N GLN A 94 24.20 7.02 16.09
CA GLN A 94 24.23 8.28 15.34
C GLN A 94 23.25 8.26 14.17
N LEU A 95 23.05 7.10 13.55
CA LEU A 95 22.22 6.97 12.37
C LEU A 95 20.73 6.83 12.68
N LEU A 96 20.38 6.29 13.85
CA LEU A 96 19.00 6.26 14.33
C LEU A 96 18.48 7.67 14.54
N HIS A 97 19.27 8.54 15.16
CA HIS A 97 18.94 9.95 15.30
C HIS A 97 18.80 10.64 13.93
N LEU A 98 19.63 10.27 12.95
CA LEU A 98 19.48 10.76 11.58
C LEU A 98 18.15 10.33 10.96
N MET A 99 17.80 9.04 11.03
CA MET A 99 16.55 8.49 10.49
C MET A 99 15.31 9.11 11.15
N GLN A 100 15.33 9.29 12.46
CA GLN A 100 14.26 9.97 13.20
C GLN A 100 14.13 11.44 12.79
N THR A 101 15.25 12.13 12.59
CA THR A 101 15.26 13.51 12.13
C THR A 101 14.68 13.61 10.71
N VAL A 102 15.07 12.72 9.81
CA VAL A 102 14.53 12.64 8.45
C VAL A 102 13.03 12.35 8.47
N MET A 103 12.57 11.43 9.33
CA MET A 103 11.14 11.12 9.47
C MET A 103 10.33 12.29 10.04
N VAL A 104 10.87 13.06 10.99
CA VAL A 104 10.20 14.27 11.48
C VAL A 104 10.10 15.32 10.37
N VAL A 105 11.18 15.51 9.60
CA VAL A 105 11.16 16.39 8.42
C VAL A 105 10.13 15.91 7.41
N ASP A 106 10.00 14.60 7.22
CA ASP A 106 9.01 13.98 6.34
C ASP A 106 7.57 14.27 6.79
N LEU A 107 7.26 14.07 8.07
CA LEU A 107 5.94 14.35 8.64
C LEU A 107 5.61 15.85 8.62
N LEU A 108 6.56 16.73 8.92
CA LEU A 108 6.38 18.19 8.76
C LEU A 108 6.20 18.58 7.30
N GLY A 109 6.91 17.89 6.39
CA GLY A 109 6.71 17.88 4.95
C GLY A 109 5.24 17.65 4.59
N LEU A 110 4.69 16.54 5.08
CA LEU A 110 3.31 16.13 4.83
C LEU A 110 2.29 17.14 5.37
N VAL A 111 2.49 17.66 6.59
CA VAL A 111 1.62 18.69 7.20
C VAL A 111 1.64 19.98 6.39
N GLY A 112 2.82 20.44 5.96
CA GLY A 112 2.98 21.63 5.14
C GLY A 112 2.34 21.48 3.76
N ALA A 113 2.52 20.33 3.12
CA ALA A 113 1.88 20.01 1.85
C ALA A 113 0.35 19.96 2.00
N TYR A 114 -0.17 19.24 2.99
CA TYR A 114 -1.60 19.15 3.25
C TYR A 114 -2.21 20.55 3.45
N ALA A 115 -1.66 21.34 4.38
CA ALA A 115 -2.18 22.67 4.68
C ALA A 115 -2.16 23.60 3.46
N ALA A 116 -1.11 23.58 2.64
CA ALA A 116 -1.01 24.42 1.45
C ALA A 116 -1.92 23.96 0.31
N GLY A 117 -2.02 22.64 0.10
CA GLY A 117 -2.79 22.05 -0.99
C GLY A 117 -4.29 21.94 -0.74
N SER A 118 -4.72 21.81 0.52
CA SER A 118 -6.13 21.67 0.88
C SER A 118 -6.82 23.00 1.19
N SER A 119 -6.07 24.10 1.35
CA SER A 119 -6.61 25.43 1.65
C SER A 119 -7.12 26.13 0.39
N HIS A 120 -8.43 26.35 0.31
CA HIS A 120 -9.09 27.00 -0.82
C HIS A 120 -9.72 28.34 -0.37
N ASP A 121 -10.52 28.34 0.69
CA ASP A 121 -11.21 29.50 1.27
C ASP A 121 -10.69 29.91 2.66
N ARG A 122 -11.32 30.93 3.28
CA ARG A 122 -10.95 31.37 4.64
C ARG A 122 -11.12 30.26 5.68
N PHE A 123 -12.18 29.46 5.59
CA PHE A 123 -12.46 28.38 6.55
C PHE A 123 -11.37 27.30 6.49
N THR A 124 -11.11 26.76 5.31
CA THR A 124 -10.07 25.74 5.06
C THR A 124 -8.68 26.28 5.35
N THR A 125 -8.42 27.57 5.11
CA THR A 125 -7.14 28.22 5.49
C THR A 125 -6.96 28.30 7.01
N VAL A 126 -8.02 28.61 7.77
CA VAL A 126 -7.96 28.60 9.25
C VAL A 126 -7.73 27.18 9.78
N CYS A 127 -8.43 26.19 9.22
CA CYS A 127 -8.19 24.79 9.55
C CYS A 127 -6.77 24.34 9.16
N GLY A 128 -6.26 24.74 8.00
CA GLY A 128 -4.88 24.47 7.57
C GLY A 128 -3.83 25.14 8.46
N ALA A 129 -4.10 26.34 8.95
CA ALA A 129 -3.25 26.98 9.96
C ALA A 129 -3.30 26.23 11.30
N ALA A 130 -4.48 25.75 11.72
CA ALA A 130 -4.62 24.91 12.90
C ALA A 130 -3.88 23.56 12.76
N VAL A 131 -3.88 22.97 11.56
CA VAL A 131 -3.08 21.78 11.22
C VAL A 131 -1.59 22.06 11.45
N LEU A 132 -1.06 23.17 10.91
CA LEU A 132 0.33 23.58 11.10
C LEU A 132 0.68 23.80 12.57
N VAL A 133 -0.16 24.53 13.31
CA VAL A 133 0.02 24.79 14.75
C VAL A 133 -0.01 23.49 15.53
N SER A 134 -0.97 22.60 15.24
CA SER A 134 -1.07 21.30 15.91
C SER A 134 0.15 20.41 15.64
N GLY A 135 0.71 20.42 14.43
CA GLY A 135 1.93 19.68 14.09
C GLY A 135 3.16 20.21 14.85
N VAL A 136 3.31 21.53 14.97
CA VAL A 136 4.39 22.15 15.73
C VAL A 136 4.24 21.90 17.24
N VAL A 137 3.02 22.02 17.77
CA VAL A 137 2.72 21.74 19.18
C VAL A 137 2.93 20.25 19.50
N ALA A 138 2.54 19.35 18.59
CA ALA A 138 2.82 17.92 18.71
C ALA A 138 4.31 17.64 18.79
N TYR A 139 5.09 18.22 17.88
CA TYR A 139 6.54 18.09 17.87
C TYR A 139 7.19 18.64 19.16
N ALA A 140 6.74 19.80 19.63
CA ALA A 140 7.21 20.39 20.88
C ALA A 140 6.85 19.52 22.09
N ALA A 141 5.61 19.02 22.18
CA ALA A 141 5.16 18.13 23.24
C ALA A 141 5.97 16.83 23.29
N VAL A 142 6.25 16.24 22.12
CA VAL A 142 7.11 15.05 21.96
C VAL A 142 8.52 15.32 22.51
N ARG A 143 9.15 16.45 22.17
CA ARG A 143 10.50 16.79 22.65
C ARG A 143 10.55 17.04 24.16
N ILE A 144 9.49 17.63 24.73
CA ILE A 144 9.40 17.91 26.17
C ILE A 144 9.14 16.62 26.98
N LEU A 145 8.27 15.73 26.49
CA LEU A 145 7.95 14.45 27.15
C LEU A 145 9.05 13.39 27.04
N SER A 146 10.02 13.61 26.15
CA SER A 146 11.20 12.79 25.86
C SER A 146 12.40 13.05 26.79
N SER A 147 12.28 13.94 27.78
CA SER A 147 13.40 14.30 28.68
C SER A 147 13.57 13.29 29.83
N PRO A 148 14.76 12.71 30.03
CA PRO A 148 14.97 11.64 31.00
C PRO A 148 14.83 12.16 32.43
N ARG A 149 14.00 11.49 33.23
CA ARG A 149 13.87 11.73 34.69
C ARG A 149 13.72 10.39 35.39
N GLY A 150 14.85 9.75 35.75
CA GLY A 150 14.77 8.60 36.65
C GLY A 150 16.07 7.83 36.97
N THR A 151 16.21 7.54 38.26
CA THR A 151 17.05 6.56 38.99
C THR A 151 16.97 5.06 38.61
N PRO A 152 18.01 4.22 38.47
CA PRO A 152 17.82 2.77 38.28
C PRO A 152 17.29 2.00 39.47
N THR A 153 16.41 1.03 39.23
CA THR A 153 16.30 -0.17 40.10
C THR A 153 15.86 -1.41 39.32
N GLN A 154 16.52 -2.54 39.56
CA GLN A 154 16.37 -3.82 38.83
C GLN A 154 15.18 -4.66 39.32
N THR A 155 14.49 -5.34 38.40
CA THR A 155 13.44 -6.35 38.66
C THR A 155 13.55 -7.53 37.67
N PRO A 156 12.95 -8.71 37.97
CA PRO A 156 13.28 -10.00 37.34
C PRO A 156 12.78 -10.17 35.89
N ALA A 157 13.48 -11.02 35.14
CA ALA A 157 13.59 -11.03 33.68
C ALA A 157 12.44 -11.66 32.86
N GLU A 158 11.76 -12.70 33.36
CA GLU A 158 10.93 -13.57 32.49
C GLU A 158 9.49 -13.08 32.31
N ALA A 159 8.84 -12.56 33.36
CA ALA A 159 7.50 -11.96 33.25
C ALA A 159 7.49 -10.62 32.48
N VAL A 160 8.68 -10.04 32.25
CA VAL A 160 8.87 -8.79 31.51
C VAL A 160 8.85 -9.04 30.00
N ASP A 161 9.31 -10.20 29.53
CA ASP A 161 9.44 -10.50 28.10
C ASP A 161 8.07 -10.68 27.42
N GLU A 162 7.16 -11.46 28.01
CA GLU A 162 5.82 -11.69 27.43
C GLU A 162 4.92 -10.45 27.49
N ALA A 163 4.96 -9.71 28.60
CA ALA A 163 4.26 -8.43 28.69
C ALA A 163 4.81 -7.38 27.72
N ALA A 164 6.12 -7.43 27.42
CA ALA A 164 6.76 -6.58 26.42
C ALA A 164 6.38 -6.96 25.00
N LYS A 165 6.33 -8.26 24.66
CA LYS A 165 5.85 -8.76 23.36
C LYS A 165 4.40 -8.37 23.10
N LYS A 166 3.54 -8.50 24.11
CA LYS A 166 2.14 -8.05 24.02
C LYS A 166 2.00 -6.56 23.78
N ALA A 167 2.72 -5.75 24.57
CA ALA A 167 2.73 -4.31 24.38
C ALA A 167 3.36 -3.87 23.05
N ALA A 168 4.28 -4.65 22.47
CA ALA A 168 4.89 -4.37 21.17
C ALA A 168 3.91 -4.60 20.02
N SER A 169 3.19 -5.73 20.02
CA SER A 169 2.25 -6.05 18.95
C SER A 169 0.99 -5.19 18.97
N GLU A 170 0.50 -4.78 20.15
CA GLU A 170 -0.57 -3.77 20.22
C GLU A 170 -0.18 -2.43 19.57
N ARG A 171 1.09 -2.04 19.64
CA ARG A 171 1.56 -0.79 19.02
C ARG A 171 1.69 -0.89 17.52
N GLU A 172 2.08 -2.06 17.03
CA GLU A 172 2.16 -2.33 15.59
C GLU A 172 0.81 -2.04 14.95
N ILE A 173 -0.26 -2.58 15.55
CA ILE A 173 -1.64 -2.37 15.10
C ILE A 173 -1.98 -0.89 15.12
N LEU A 174 -1.81 -0.22 16.27
CA LEU A 174 -2.15 1.20 16.40
C LEU A 174 -1.39 2.08 15.41
N LEU A 175 -0.12 1.74 15.12
CA LEU A 175 0.67 2.42 14.11
C LEU A 175 0.11 2.19 12.71
N VAL A 176 -0.18 0.95 12.33
CA VAL A 176 -0.75 0.62 11.01
C VAL A 176 -2.08 1.35 10.82
N LEU A 177 -2.95 1.39 11.82
CA LEU A 177 -4.22 2.15 11.78
C LEU A 177 -3.97 3.66 11.62
N ALA A 178 -3.02 4.21 12.36
CA ALA A 178 -2.70 5.63 12.28
C ALA A 178 -2.15 5.99 10.89
N ILE A 179 -1.23 5.18 10.38
CA ILE A 179 -0.62 5.35 9.06
C ILE A 179 -1.69 5.23 7.97
N PHE A 180 -2.59 4.26 8.06
CA PHE A 180 -3.77 4.13 7.20
C PHE A 180 -4.63 5.40 7.22
N ALA A 181 -5.05 5.85 8.40
CA ALA A 181 -5.92 7.02 8.51
C ALA A 181 -5.25 8.29 8.00
N ALA A 182 -3.96 8.48 8.30
CA ALA A 182 -3.18 9.63 7.83
C ALA A 182 -3.10 9.68 6.30
N THR A 183 -2.87 8.54 5.66
CA THR A 183 -2.67 8.48 4.21
C THR A 183 -3.96 8.58 3.42
N VAL A 184 -5.04 7.94 3.87
CA VAL A 184 -6.36 8.13 3.25
C VAL A 184 -6.81 9.59 3.41
N ALA A 185 -6.66 10.18 4.61
CA ALA A 185 -7.05 11.56 4.84
C ALA A 185 -6.19 12.55 4.03
N TYR A 186 -4.89 12.28 3.88
CA TYR A 186 -4.00 13.10 3.05
C TYR A 186 -4.45 13.14 1.59
N VAL A 187 -4.67 11.97 0.98
CA VAL A 187 -5.10 11.86 -0.42
C VAL A 187 -6.46 12.53 -0.63
N ALA A 188 -7.41 12.28 0.27
CA ALA A 188 -8.77 12.81 0.19
C ALA A 188 -8.84 14.32 0.40
N GLY A 189 -8.00 14.88 1.27
CA GLY A 189 -7.97 16.33 1.52
C GLY A 189 -7.38 17.13 0.36
N LEU A 190 -6.48 16.51 -0.42
CA LEU A 190 -5.90 17.11 -1.62
C LEU A 190 -6.75 16.89 -2.88
N ASN A 191 -7.67 15.93 -2.86
CA ASN A 191 -8.59 15.59 -3.95
C ASN A 191 -10.01 15.50 -3.40
N PRO A 192 -10.68 16.64 -3.17
CA PRO A 192 -12.02 16.64 -2.59
C PRO A 192 -13.03 15.97 -3.54
N PRO A 193 -14.10 15.36 -2.99
CA PRO A 193 -15.12 14.68 -3.77
C PRO A 193 -15.73 15.61 -4.83
N GLY A 194 -15.94 15.09 -6.04
CA GLY A 194 -16.41 15.87 -7.19
C GLY A 194 -15.32 16.69 -7.90
N GLY A 195 -14.09 16.74 -7.37
CA GLY A 195 -12.97 17.41 -8.00
C GLY A 195 -13.01 18.93 -7.90
N PHE A 196 -12.42 19.59 -8.90
CA PHE A 196 -12.20 21.03 -8.92
C PHE A 196 -12.84 21.66 -10.15
N TRP A 197 -13.32 22.89 -10.00
CA TRP A 197 -13.74 23.73 -11.11
C TRP A 197 -12.57 24.03 -12.05
N ARG A 198 -12.80 23.93 -13.36
CA ARG A 198 -11.77 24.18 -14.39
C ARG A 198 -11.92 25.52 -15.09
N SER A 199 -13.01 26.22 -14.85
CA SER A 199 -13.35 27.53 -15.38
C SER A 199 -13.64 28.50 -14.24
N THR A 200 -13.60 29.80 -14.55
CA THR A 200 -14.04 30.86 -13.63
C THR A 200 -15.25 31.53 -14.25
N GLU A 201 -16.36 31.58 -13.52
CA GLU A 201 -17.58 32.29 -13.90
C GLU A 201 -17.93 33.28 -12.77
N GLU A 202 -17.90 34.58 -13.08
CA GLU A 202 -18.10 35.63 -12.08
C GLU A 202 -19.44 35.47 -11.35
N GLY A 203 -19.39 35.43 -10.02
CA GLY A 203 -20.58 35.26 -9.17
C GLY A 203 -21.06 33.82 -9.00
N ARG A 204 -20.47 32.83 -9.71
CA ARG A 204 -20.85 31.41 -9.61
C ARG A 204 -19.74 30.53 -9.03
N HIS A 205 -18.56 30.49 -9.66
CA HIS A 205 -17.44 29.65 -9.21
C HIS A 205 -16.08 30.12 -9.72
N THR A 206 -15.01 29.74 -9.00
CA THR A 206 -13.62 30.08 -9.36
C THR A 206 -12.85 28.82 -9.77
N ALA A 207 -12.03 28.92 -10.81
CA ALA A 207 -11.16 27.83 -11.21
C ALA A 207 -10.23 27.40 -10.06
N GLY A 208 -10.17 26.10 -9.81
CA GLY A 208 -9.39 25.49 -8.75
C GLY A 208 -10.12 25.37 -7.41
N ASP A 209 -11.32 25.96 -7.26
CA ASP A 209 -12.15 25.70 -6.08
C ASP A 209 -12.82 24.31 -6.18
N PRO A 210 -13.01 23.60 -5.05
CA PRO A 210 -13.72 22.33 -5.01
C PRO A 210 -15.17 22.44 -5.49
N VAL A 211 -15.60 21.52 -6.34
CA VAL A 211 -16.98 21.51 -6.88
C VAL A 211 -18.02 21.36 -5.77
N LEU A 212 -17.78 20.44 -4.83
CA LEU A 212 -18.67 20.20 -3.69
C LEU A 212 -18.85 21.43 -2.81
N GLN A 213 -17.87 22.35 -2.76
CA GLN A 213 -17.95 23.58 -1.98
C GLN A 213 -19.01 24.54 -2.53
N ALA A 214 -19.08 24.68 -3.85
CA ALA A 214 -20.02 25.61 -4.50
C ALA A 214 -21.47 25.11 -4.41
N LEU A 215 -21.69 23.81 -4.62
CA LEU A 215 -23.04 23.23 -4.71
C LEU A 215 -23.60 22.80 -3.34
N HIS A 216 -22.74 22.25 -2.47
CA HIS A 216 -23.14 21.73 -1.17
C HIS A 216 -22.18 22.19 -0.07
N PRO A 217 -22.12 23.49 0.24
CA PRO A 217 -21.14 24.07 1.17
C PRO A 217 -21.17 23.43 2.57
N GLY A 218 -22.36 23.05 3.05
CA GLY A 218 -22.51 22.34 4.33
C GLY A 218 -21.84 20.96 4.34
N ARG A 219 -22.00 20.19 3.25
CA ARG A 219 -21.38 18.87 3.09
C ARG A 219 -19.87 18.99 2.93
N TYR A 220 -19.41 19.95 2.13
CA TYR A 220 -17.98 20.22 1.97
C TYR A 220 -17.30 20.60 3.30
N ARG A 221 -17.93 21.46 4.11
CA ARG A 221 -17.41 21.82 5.44
C ARG A 221 -17.34 20.61 6.38
N ALA A 222 -18.37 19.77 6.39
CA ALA A 222 -18.38 18.53 7.18
C ALA A 222 -17.28 17.56 6.73
N PHE A 223 -17.19 17.30 5.41
CA PHE A 223 -16.13 16.49 4.82
C PHE A 223 -14.74 16.98 5.24
N PHE A 224 -14.47 18.27 5.02
CA PHE A 224 -13.16 18.85 5.25
C PHE A 224 -12.78 18.84 6.74
N PHE A 225 -13.73 19.18 7.62
CA PHE A 225 -13.52 19.15 9.06
C PHE A 225 -13.20 17.73 9.54
N CYS A 226 -14.06 16.76 9.22
CA CYS A 226 -13.87 15.35 9.61
C CYS A 226 -12.55 14.77 9.05
N ASN A 227 -12.23 15.06 7.79
CA ASN A 227 -10.99 14.59 7.15
C ASN A 227 -9.75 15.20 7.80
N THR A 228 -9.78 16.51 8.10
CA THR A 228 -8.66 17.20 8.74
C THR A 228 -8.46 16.74 10.18
N THR A 229 -9.55 16.51 10.92
CA THR A 229 -9.48 15.90 12.25
C THR A 229 -8.87 14.51 12.18
N ALA A 230 -9.24 13.69 11.19
CA ALA A 230 -8.66 12.37 11.00
C ALA A 230 -7.16 12.43 10.70
N PHE A 231 -6.75 13.36 9.85
CA PHE A 231 -5.34 13.59 9.51
C PHE A 231 -4.51 14.04 10.73
N ILE A 232 -4.96 15.04 11.49
CA ILE A 232 -4.22 15.51 12.68
C ILE A 232 -4.17 14.42 13.75
N ALA A 233 -5.29 13.77 14.06
CA ALA A 233 -5.35 12.74 15.11
C ALA A 233 -4.45 11.54 14.78
N SER A 234 -4.42 11.12 13.52
CA SER A 234 -3.53 10.05 13.07
C SER A 234 -2.05 10.42 13.13
N LEU A 235 -1.67 11.65 12.73
CA LEU A 235 -0.29 12.12 12.87
C LEU A 235 0.15 12.20 14.34
N LEU A 236 -0.72 12.68 15.23
CA LEU A 236 -0.47 12.67 16.68
C LEU A 236 -0.26 11.25 17.20
N ALA A 237 -1.07 10.29 16.74
CA ALA A 237 -0.91 8.89 17.10
C ALA A 237 0.42 8.30 16.59
N ILE A 238 0.80 8.55 15.33
CA ILE A 238 2.09 8.12 14.75
C ILE A 238 3.25 8.67 15.59
N MET A 239 3.23 9.97 15.89
CA MET A 239 4.28 10.62 16.67
C MET A 239 4.39 10.04 18.09
N LEU A 240 3.26 9.76 18.75
CA LEU A 240 3.25 9.14 20.07
C LEU A 240 3.76 7.69 20.06
N VAL A 241 3.47 6.92 19.00
CA VAL A 241 3.93 5.53 18.88
C VAL A 241 5.43 5.48 18.59
N VAL A 242 5.92 6.29 17.65
CA VAL A 242 7.34 6.28 17.26
C VAL A 242 8.23 6.79 18.41
N ASP A 243 7.80 7.80 19.18
CA ASP A 243 8.59 8.32 20.31
C ASP A 243 8.65 7.37 21.52
N TYR A 244 7.70 6.44 21.67
CA TYR A 244 7.70 5.52 22.82
C TYR A 244 8.95 4.63 22.86
N GLY A 245 9.55 4.29 21.70
CA GLY A 245 10.78 3.47 21.64
C GLY A 245 11.93 4.03 22.50
N LYS A 246 11.93 5.35 22.74
CA LYS A 246 12.89 6.06 23.59
C LYS A 246 12.76 5.77 25.09
N LEU A 247 11.56 5.38 25.56
CA LEU A 247 11.24 5.14 26.97
C LEU A 247 11.16 3.65 27.35
N GLY A 248 11.15 2.74 26.36
CA GLY A 248 11.37 1.30 26.60
C GLY A 248 12.78 1.03 27.17
N LEU A 249 13.74 1.91 26.85
CA LEU A 249 15.07 1.96 27.47
C LEU A 249 15.00 2.32 28.97
N GLU A 250 14.06 3.17 29.38
CA GLU A 250 13.89 3.60 30.77
C GLU A 250 13.03 2.66 31.62
N ARG A 251 12.31 1.69 31.02
CA ARG A 251 11.51 0.74 31.81
C ARG A 251 12.33 -0.32 32.54
N LYS A 252 13.63 -0.44 32.23
CA LYS A 252 14.60 -1.12 33.11
C LYS A 252 14.81 -0.38 34.44
N PHE A 253 14.30 0.84 34.59
CA PHE A 253 14.65 1.75 35.67
C PHE A 253 13.47 2.21 36.55
N GLY A 254 12.24 1.70 36.41
CA GLY A 254 11.21 2.05 37.41
C GLY A 254 9.83 1.46 37.20
N ILE A 255 9.50 0.43 37.99
CA ILE A 255 8.11 0.04 38.26
C ILE A 255 7.90 0.05 39.78
N GLN A 256 7.53 1.21 40.31
CA GLN A 256 6.88 1.34 41.62
C GLN A 256 5.80 2.41 41.52
N ALA A 257 4.59 1.98 41.16
CA ALA A 257 3.33 2.64 41.52
C ALA A 257 2.18 1.66 41.25
N LYS A 258 2.22 0.50 41.90
CA LYS A 258 1.03 -0.34 42.11
C LYS A 258 0.51 -0.06 43.51
N PHE A 259 -0.20 1.04 43.69
CA PHE A 259 -1.24 1.09 44.71
C PHE A 259 -2.29 2.15 44.39
N LEU A 260 -3.54 1.71 44.47
CA LEU A 260 -4.77 2.50 44.50
C LEU A 260 -5.33 3.06 43.18
N ILE A 261 -6.24 2.26 42.60
CA ILE A 261 -7.55 2.65 42.02
C ILE A 261 -7.51 3.75 40.94
N PHE A 262 -7.68 3.35 39.67
CA PHE A 262 -7.74 4.16 38.43
C PHE A 262 -6.45 4.87 37.97
N ARG A 263 -5.64 4.20 37.13
CA ARG A 263 -4.77 4.92 36.17
C ARG A 263 -4.24 4.01 35.04
N PHE A 264 -4.95 3.92 33.92
CA PHE A 264 -4.26 3.67 32.65
C PHE A 264 -3.26 4.83 32.43
N PRO A 265 -2.04 4.60 31.91
CA PRO A 265 -1.12 5.69 31.63
C PRO A 265 -1.83 6.66 30.66
N VAL A 266 -1.94 7.94 31.04
CA VAL A 266 -2.69 8.97 30.30
C VAL A 266 -2.37 8.96 28.79
N ARG A 267 -1.12 8.63 28.43
CA ARG A 267 -0.64 8.53 27.03
C ARG A 267 -1.28 7.37 26.25
N TYR A 268 -1.59 6.23 26.88
CA TYR A 268 -2.21 5.07 26.21
C TYR A 268 -3.71 5.33 25.97
N VAL A 269 -4.40 5.92 26.95
CA VAL A 269 -5.79 6.38 26.76
C VAL A 269 -5.86 7.45 25.67
N ALA A 270 -4.90 8.38 25.64
CA ALA A 270 -4.79 9.38 24.58
C ALA A 270 -4.55 8.74 23.21
N LEU A 271 -3.67 7.74 23.10
CA LEU A 271 -3.39 7.06 21.84
C LEU A 271 -4.63 6.37 21.26
N TYR A 272 -5.35 5.58 22.05
CA TYR A 272 -6.62 4.96 21.62
C TYR A 272 -7.67 6.01 21.27
N GLY A 273 -7.72 7.10 22.04
CA GLY A 273 -8.59 8.25 21.76
C GLY A 273 -8.28 8.90 20.40
N PHE A 274 -7.01 9.07 20.05
CA PHE A 274 -6.59 9.62 18.76
C PHE A 274 -6.91 8.68 17.60
N ILE A 275 -6.65 7.37 17.73
CA ILE A 275 -7.02 6.40 16.70
C ILE A 275 -8.53 6.36 16.49
N LEU A 276 -9.31 6.32 17.57
CA LEU A 276 -10.77 6.34 17.49
C LEU A 276 -11.27 7.61 16.80
N THR A 277 -10.72 8.76 17.17
CA THR A 277 -11.02 10.05 16.54
C THR A 277 -10.66 10.03 15.06
N ALA A 278 -9.56 9.37 14.69
CA ALA A 278 -9.13 9.23 13.30
C ALA A 278 -10.08 8.36 12.47
N LEU A 279 -10.49 7.20 12.98
CA LEU A 279 -11.42 6.30 12.28
C LEU A 279 -12.83 6.92 12.15
N LEU A 280 -13.34 7.56 13.20
CA LEU A 280 -14.63 8.25 13.16
C LEU A 280 -14.59 9.48 12.23
N GLY A 281 -13.49 10.23 12.25
CA GLY A 281 -13.26 11.33 11.32
C GLY A 281 -13.24 10.84 9.87
N LEU A 282 -12.63 9.69 9.59
CA LEU A 282 -12.65 9.10 8.26
C LEU A 282 -14.06 8.64 7.85
N GLY A 283 -14.81 7.99 8.74
CA GLY A 283 -16.20 7.62 8.50
C GLY A 283 -17.11 8.82 8.22
N GLY A 284 -16.95 9.91 8.98
CA GLY A 284 -17.68 11.16 8.77
C GLY A 284 -17.31 11.86 7.46
N ALA A 285 -16.02 11.88 7.11
CA ALA A 285 -15.55 12.40 5.83
C ALA A 285 -16.14 11.58 4.66
N TYR A 286 -16.09 10.25 4.75
CA TYR A 286 -16.68 9.37 3.74
C TYR A 286 -18.18 9.64 3.55
N ALA A 287 -18.95 9.71 4.63
CA ALA A 287 -20.39 9.99 4.57
C ALA A 287 -20.70 11.35 3.94
N ALA A 288 -19.95 12.39 4.30
CA ALA A 288 -20.14 13.74 3.76
C ALA A 288 -19.69 13.87 2.30
N GLY A 289 -18.67 13.11 1.89
CA GLY A 289 -18.05 13.20 0.57
C GLY A 289 -18.68 12.30 -0.50
N SER A 290 -19.04 11.07 -0.15
CA SER A 290 -19.59 10.08 -1.08
C SER A 290 -21.09 10.27 -1.36
N CYS A 291 -21.83 10.89 -0.43
CA CYS A 291 -23.28 11.04 -0.52
C CYS A 291 -23.69 12.42 -1.05
N ARG A 292 -24.58 12.45 -2.05
CA ARG A 292 -25.17 13.70 -2.57
C ARG A 292 -26.56 13.99 -2.02
N ASP A 293 -27.27 12.96 -1.58
CA ASP A 293 -28.61 13.08 -1.00
C ASP A 293 -28.66 12.64 0.47
N SER A 294 -29.80 12.87 1.12
CA SER A 294 -29.99 12.48 2.51
C SER A 294 -30.17 10.96 2.68
N LYS A 295 -30.70 10.24 1.69
CA LYS A 295 -30.96 8.79 1.80
C LYS A 295 -29.65 8.01 1.90
N HIS A 296 -28.70 8.28 0.99
CA HIS A 296 -27.38 7.64 1.04
C HIS A 296 -26.60 8.07 2.29
N THR A 297 -26.75 9.33 2.72
CA THR A 297 -26.12 9.82 3.97
C THR A 297 -26.63 9.04 5.18
N ILE A 298 -27.95 8.87 5.30
CA ILE A 298 -28.57 8.10 6.40
C ILE A 298 -28.09 6.65 6.37
N TYR A 299 -28.02 6.03 5.18
CA TYR A 299 -27.51 4.67 5.05
C TYR A 299 -26.08 4.54 5.61
N VAL A 300 -25.15 5.37 5.14
CA VAL A 300 -23.74 5.32 5.58
C VAL A 300 -23.64 5.59 7.09
N LEU A 301 -24.33 6.61 7.61
CA LEU A 301 -24.32 6.89 9.05
C LEU A 301 -24.96 5.77 9.88
N SER A 302 -26.00 5.11 9.36
CA SER A 302 -26.63 3.97 10.03
C SER A 302 -25.71 2.76 10.09
N LEU A 303 -24.80 2.58 9.12
CA LEU A 303 -23.75 1.56 9.16
C LEU A 303 -22.64 1.90 10.16
N VAL A 304 -22.36 3.20 10.37
CA VAL A 304 -21.37 3.66 11.36
C VAL A 304 -21.85 3.43 12.80
N ALA A 305 -23.16 3.41 13.05
CA ALA A 305 -23.69 3.13 14.39
C ALA A 305 -23.25 1.76 14.96
N PRO A 306 -23.28 0.65 14.19
CA PRO A 306 -22.62 -0.61 14.55
C PRO A 306 -21.13 -0.49 14.90
N VAL A 307 -20.35 0.37 14.23
CA VAL A 307 -18.93 0.61 14.57
C VAL A 307 -18.82 1.15 15.99
N VAL A 308 -19.59 2.20 16.30
CA VAL A 308 -19.62 2.82 17.62
C VAL A 308 -20.11 1.82 18.67
N ALA A 309 -21.17 1.07 18.37
CA ALA A 309 -21.72 0.06 19.27
C ALA A 309 -20.74 -1.09 19.53
N CYS A 310 -20.06 -1.62 18.50
CA CYS A 310 -19.07 -2.67 18.64
C CYS A 310 -17.85 -2.20 19.43
N ILE A 311 -17.42 -0.94 19.24
CA ILE A 311 -16.32 -0.33 20.00
C ILE A 311 -16.70 -0.16 21.47
N VAL A 312 -17.91 0.36 21.74
CA VAL A 312 -18.42 0.53 23.11
C VAL A 312 -18.58 -0.84 23.77
N LEU A 313 -19.11 -1.84 23.06
CA LEU A 313 -19.22 -3.21 23.57
C LEU A 313 -17.84 -3.83 23.84
N ALA A 314 -16.88 -3.67 22.92
CA ALA A 314 -15.50 -4.12 23.10
C ALA A 314 -14.83 -3.44 24.31
N TRP A 315 -15.12 -2.17 24.54
CA TRP A 315 -14.66 -1.42 25.71
C TRP A 315 -15.34 -1.86 27.01
N LEU A 316 -16.65 -2.15 26.99
CA LEU A 316 -17.39 -2.65 28.15
C LEU A 316 -17.00 -4.08 28.54
N LEU A 317 -16.66 -4.92 27.55
CA LEU A 317 -16.20 -6.29 27.78
C LEU A 317 -14.75 -6.38 28.31
N VAL A 318 -14.03 -5.25 28.46
CA VAL A 318 -12.67 -5.16 29.04
C VAL A 318 -12.58 -5.80 30.43
N ASP A 319 -13.68 -5.95 31.16
CA ASP A 319 -13.62 -6.36 32.57
C ASP A 319 -13.73 -7.88 32.82
N THR A 320 -13.94 -8.69 31.77
CA THR A 320 -14.27 -10.13 31.98
C THR A 320 -13.11 -11.11 31.82
N ASP A 321 -11.98 -10.73 31.21
CA ASP A 321 -10.90 -11.69 30.92
C ASP A 321 -9.76 -11.61 31.95
N ARG A 322 -10.08 -11.98 33.18
CA ARG A 322 -9.11 -12.48 34.15
C ARG A 322 -9.49 -13.92 34.48
N ARG A 323 -8.93 -14.91 33.75
CA ARG A 323 -8.39 -16.17 34.33
C ARG A 323 -7.88 -17.18 33.29
N ARG A 324 -6.63 -17.59 33.55
CA ARG A 324 -6.03 -18.94 33.53
C ARG A 324 -5.30 -19.50 32.30
N ASP A 325 -3.99 -19.62 32.53
CA ASP A 325 -3.08 -20.79 32.60
C ASP A 325 -2.57 -21.51 31.32
N ASP A 326 -1.23 -21.41 31.18
CA ASP A 326 -0.20 -22.45 30.99
C ASP A 326 -0.09 -23.28 29.70
N ASP A 327 -0.59 -22.81 28.56
CA ASP A 327 -0.17 -23.29 27.21
C ASP A 327 0.08 -22.13 26.21
N ASP A 328 0.35 -20.93 26.76
CA ASP A 328 0.03 -19.65 26.12
C ASP A 328 0.94 -19.24 24.95
N GLY A 329 2.23 -19.62 24.95
CA GLY A 329 3.20 -19.07 23.98
C GLY A 329 2.91 -19.45 22.53
N LYS A 330 2.53 -20.71 22.27
CA LYS A 330 2.27 -21.20 20.90
C LYS A 330 0.90 -20.73 20.38
N LYS A 331 -0.08 -20.58 21.28
CA LYS A 331 -1.42 -20.09 20.98
C LYS A 331 -1.45 -18.58 20.74
N TYR A 332 -0.59 -17.83 21.43
CA TYR A 332 -0.42 -16.40 21.27
C TYR A 332 0.14 -16.02 19.89
N ASP A 333 1.16 -16.76 19.41
CA ASP A 333 1.74 -16.55 18.08
C ASP A 333 0.74 -16.79 16.93
N ASP A 334 -0.09 -17.83 17.02
CA ASP A 334 -1.10 -18.13 15.99
C ASP A 334 -2.19 -17.05 15.93
N VAL A 335 -2.62 -16.53 17.09
CA VAL A 335 -3.60 -15.43 17.17
C VAL A 335 -3.03 -14.16 16.55
N ASN A 336 -1.75 -13.84 16.80
CA ASN A 336 -1.11 -12.66 16.22
C ASN A 336 -0.99 -12.75 14.70
N LYS A 337 -0.60 -13.91 14.15
CA LYS A 337 -0.54 -14.10 12.69
C LYS A 337 -1.89 -13.89 12.01
N ILE A 338 -2.97 -14.44 12.60
CA ILE A 338 -4.33 -14.23 12.09
C ILE A 338 -4.71 -12.74 12.18
N ARG A 339 -4.36 -12.10 13.29
CA ARG A 339 -4.61 -10.67 13.50
C ARG A 339 -3.93 -9.80 12.45
N ASP A 340 -2.65 -10.03 12.17
CA ASP A 340 -1.87 -9.26 11.21
C ASP A 340 -2.41 -9.42 9.78
N CYS A 341 -2.80 -10.66 9.42
CA CYS A 341 -3.47 -10.97 8.16
C CYS A 341 -4.79 -10.19 8.00
N ILE A 342 -5.66 -10.24 9.02
CA ILE A 342 -6.95 -9.53 8.98
C ILE A 342 -6.73 -8.02 9.00
N GLN A 343 -5.74 -7.52 9.75
CA GLN A 343 -5.38 -6.10 9.77
C GLN A 343 -5.00 -5.59 8.38
N LEU A 344 -4.13 -6.33 7.69
CA LEU A 344 -3.70 -6.02 6.32
C LEU A 344 -4.89 -5.94 5.37
N LEU A 345 -5.77 -6.95 5.43
CA LEU A 345 -6.95 -7.04 4.56
C LEU A 345 -7.98 -5.95 4.83
N ALA A 346 -8.26 -5.66 6.11
CA ALA A 346 -9.20 -4.60 6.50
C ALA A 346 -8.68 -3.22 6.10
N THR A 347 -7.38 -2.98 6.31
CA THR A 347 -6.73 -1.73 5.90
C THR A 347 -6.87 -1.52 4.40
N LEU A 348 -6.58 -2.56 3.62
CA LEU A 348 -6.72 -2.56 2.18
C LEU A 348 -8.15 -2.29 1.72
N ALA A 349 -9.12 -3.05 2.25
CA ALA A 349 -10.52 -2.97 1.86
C ALA A 349 -11.08 -1.58 2.17
N ALA A 350 -10.77 -1.04 3.35
CA ALA A 350 -11.13 0.32 3.71
C ALA A 350 -10.50 1.36 2.77
N THR A 351 -9.20 1.24 2.43
CA THR A 351 -8.53 2.20 1.54
C THR A 351 -9.18 2.22 0.17
N ILE A 352 -9.38 1.06 -0.47
CA ILE A 352 -9.91 1.02 -1.84
C ILE A 352 -11.37 1.40 -1.90
N ALA A 353 -12.17 1.02 -0.89
CA ALA A 353 -13.58 1.39 -0.81
C ALA A 353 -13.77 2.88 -0.51
N TYR A 354 -12.91 3.47 0.33
CA TYR A 354 -12.92 4.90 0.56
C TYR A 354 -12.67 5.67 -0.73
N GLN A 355 -11.57 5.35 -1.44
CA GLN A 355 -11.20 6.03 -2.68
C GLN A 355 -12.30 5.91 -3.75
N ALA A 356 -12.85 4.72 -3.94
CA ALA A 356 -13.94 4.49 -4.90
C ALA A 356 -15.25 5.20 -4.52
N GLY A 357 -15.49 5.44 -3.23
CA GLY A 357 -16.69 6.15 -2.79
C GLY A 357 -16.59 7.67 -2.97
N VAL A 358 -15.40 8.25 -2.88
CA VAL A 358 -15.18 9.69 -3.11
C VAL A 358 -14.90 10.04 -4.57
N ASP A 359 -14.37 9.08 -5.35
CA ASP A 359 -14.19 9.16 -6.81
C ASP A 359 -15.03 8.04 -7.49
N PRO A 360 -16.34 8.27 -7.70
CA PRO A 360 -17.26 7.23 -8.13
C PRO A 360 -16.97 6.74 -9.56
N PRO A 361 -17.27 5.45 -9.85
CA PRO A 361 -17.03 4.89 -11.17
C PRO A 361 -17.88 5.57 -12.22
N GLY A 362 -17.29 5.88 -13.37
CA GLY A 362 -17.95 6.62 -14.45
C GLY A 362 -17.66 8.11 -14.42
N GLY A 363 -16.95 8.60 -13.40
CA GLY A 363 -16.68 10.01 -13.24
C GLY A 363 -17.91 10.79 -12.78
N VAL A 364 -17.79 12.10 -12.89
CA VAL A 364 -18.77 13.07 -12.44
C VAL A 364 -19.07 14.06 -13.56
N TRP A 365 -20.29 14.59 -13.60
CA TRP A 365 -20.67 15.58 -14.61
C TRP A 365 -19.84 16.86 -14.53
N SER A 366 -19.47 17.41 -15.67
CA SER A 366 -18.72 18.68 -15.81
C SER A 366 -19.63 19.90 -15.86
N GLU A 367 -20.85 19.74 -16.38
CA GLU A 367 -21.83 20.80 -16.60
C GLU A 367 -23.21 20.43 -16.00
N ASP A 368 -24.05 21.45 -15.79
CA ASP A 368 -25.43 21.25 -15.34
C ASP A 368 -26.31 20.83 -16.53
N GLY A 369 -27.21 19.87 -16.31
CA GLY A 369 -28.08 19.36 -17.38
C GLY A 369 -29.44 18.91 -16.89
N ALA A 370 -30.21 18.30 -17.79
CA ALA A 370 -31.55 17.80 -17.47
C ALA A 370 -31.46 16.61 -16.49
N GLY A 371 -31.74 16.87 -15.21
CA GLY A 371 -31.77 15.84 -14.16
C GLY A 371 -30.43 15.53 -13.49
N HIS A 372 -29.40 16.37 -13.71
CA HIS A 372 -28.10 16.25 -13.04
C HIS A 372 -27.45 17.63 -12.85
N SER A 373 -26.65 17.77 -11.79
CA SER A 373 -25.83 18.96 -11.55
C SER A 373 -24.34 18.64 -11.69
N VAL A 374 -23.50 19.66 -11.85
CA VAL A 374 -22.04 19.49 -11.88
C VAL A 374 -21.57 18.68 -10.67
N GLY A 375 -20.62 17.78 -10.90
CA GLY A 375 -20.04 16.94 -9.87
C GLY A 375 -20.90 15.75 -9.50
N ASP A 376 -22.16 15.62 -9.93
CA ASP A 376 -22.96 14.43 -9.66
C ASP A 376 -22.38 13.20 -10.37
N PRO A 377 -22.43 11.99 -9.75
CA PRO A 377 -21.89 10.79 -10.38
C PRO A 377 -22.62 10.46 -11.69
N ILE A 378 -21.89 10.31 -12.80
CA ILE A 378 -22.50 10.04 -14.11
C ILE A 378 -23.24 8.69 -14.09
N LEU A 379 -22.67 7.68 -13.42
CA LEU A 379 -23.29 6.36 -13.31
C LEU A 379 -24.64 6.39 -12.57
N LEU A 380 -24.81 7.32 -11.60
CA LEU A 380 -26.09 7.49 -10.90
C LEU A 380 -27.21 7.92 -11.86
N THR A 381 -26.89 8.77 -12.81
CA THR A 381 -27.86 9.35 -13.75
C THR A 381 -28.10 8.45 -14.97
N THR A 382 -27.06 7.81 -15.49
CA THR A 382 -27.15 6.95 -16.70
C THR A 382 -27.59 5.52 -16.38
N HIS A 383 -27.17 4.97 -15.23
CA HIS A 383 -27.43 3.59 -14.83
C HIS A 383 -27.70 3.48 -13.32
N PRO A 384 -28.80 4.07 -12.81
CA PRO A 384 -29.05 4.22 -11.38
C PRO A 384 -28.96 2.90 -10.59
N GLY A 385 -29.54 1.81 -11.12
CA GLY A 385 -29.47 0.51 -10.45
C GLY A 385 -28.05 -0.04 -10.29
N ARG A 386 -27.15 0.21 -11.25
CA ARG A 386 -25.74 -0.19 -11.14
C ARG A 386 -25.01 0.65 -10.11
N PHE A 387 -25.26 1.96 -10.10
CA PHE A 387 -24.71 2.86 -9.10
C PHE A 387 -25.16 2.48 -7.69
N GLU A 388 -26.45 2.19 -7.47
CA GLU A 388 -26.97 1.78 -6.15
C GLU A 388 -26.29 0.52 -5.65
N VAL A 389 -26.20 -0.53 -6.49
CA VAL A 389 -25.49 -1.77 -6.13
C VAL A 389 -24.03 -1.45 -5.78
N PHE A 390 -23.32 -0.72 -6.64
CA PHE A 390 -21.95 -0.29 -6.35
C PHE A 390 -21.84 0.44 -5.01
N PHE A 391 -22.67 1.48 -4.80
CA PHE A 391 -22.59 2.37 -3.66
C PHE A 391 -22.85 1.64 -2.34
N TYR A 392 -23.90 0.80 -2.28
CA TYR A 392 -24.25 0.04 -1.09
C TYR A 392 -23.20 -0.99 -0.73
N PHE A 393 -22.75 -1.79 -1.69
CA PHE A 393 -21.71 -2.79 -1.46
C PHE A 393 -20.37 -2.14 -1.09
N ASN A 394 -19.97 -1.07 -1.76
CA ASN A 394 -18.73 -0.35 -1.48
C ASN A 394 -18.75 0.33 -0.10
N SER A 395 -19.86 0.96 0.27
CA SER A 395 -20.04 1.58 1.60
C SER A 395 -20.08 0.54 2.71
N ALA A 396 -20.78 -0.59 2.48
CA ALA A 396 -20.80 -1.71 3.42
C ALA A 396 -19.39 -2.26 3.63
N ALA A 397 -18.61 -2.42 2.57
CA ALA A 397 -17.24 -2.89 2.66
C ALA A 397 -16.37 -1.92 3.48
N PHE A 398 -16.39 -0.64 3.13
CA PHE A 398 -15.65 0.40 3.85
C PHE A 398 -15.97 0.39 5.36
N VAL A 399 -17.25 0.40 5.72
CA VAL A 399 -17.66 0.45 7.12
C VAL A 399 -17.35 -0.87 7.84
N ALA A 400 -17.59 -2.02 7.20
CA ALA A 400 -17.23 -3.32 7.76
C ALA A 400 -15.72 -3.41 8.05
N SER A 401 -14.87 -2.93 7.14
CA SER A 401 -13.43 -2.86 7.36
C SER A 401 -13.06 -1.97 8.56
N LEU A 402 -13.73 -0.83 8.78
CA LEU A 402 -13.54 0.00 9.97
C LEU A 402 -13.97 -0.72 11.26
N VAL A 403 -15.11 -1.42 11.24
CA VAL A 403 -15.57 -2.27 12.36
C VAL A 403 -14.52 -3.32 12.68
N ILE A 404 -14.03 -4.03 11.65
CA ILE A 404 -13.02 -5.08 11.78
C ILE A 404 -11.75 -4.51 12.41
N MET A 405 -11.23 -3.38 11.90
CA MET A 405 -10.04 -2.70 12.44
C MET A 405 -10.21 -2.29 13.90
N ALA A 406 -11.39 -1.82 14.27
CA ALA A 406 -11.69 -1.49 15.65
C ALA A 406 -11.77 -2.73 16.56
N MET A 407 -12.36 -3.82 16.07
CA MET A 407 -12.53 -5.09 16.79
C MET A 407 -11.21 -5.88 16.92
N LEU A 408 -10.23 -5.68 16.02
CA LEU A 408 -8.90 -6.30 16.08
C LEU A 408 -8.14 -6.00 17.38
N GLN A 409 -8.55 -4.97 18.12
CA GLN A 409 -7.99 -4.62 19.42
C GLN A 409 -8.32 -5.65 20.52
N LYS A 410 -9.16 -6.66 20.23
CA LYS A 410 -9.60 -7.69 21.20
C LYS A 410 -9.24 -9.10 20.77
N GLU A 411 -8.40 -9.76 21.57
CA GLU A 411 -7.97 -11.15 21.35
C GLU A 411 -9.12 -12.16 21.37
N SER A 412 -10.19 -11.91 22.16
CA SER A 412 -11.32 -12.83 22.29
C SER A 412 -12.13 -12.98 21.00
N LEU A 413 -12.30 -11.89 20.23
CA LEU A 413 -13.05 -11.88 18.97
C LEU A 413 -12.28 -12.58 17.84
N ILE A 414 -10.96 -12.49 17.87
CA ILE A 414 -10.06 -13.19 16.94
C ILE A 414 -10.14 -14.70 17.20
N ARG A 415 -10.14 -15.12 18.47
CA ARG A 415 -10.21 -16.53 18.88
C ARG A 415 -11.49 -17.24 18.42
N LEU A 416 -12.59 -16.50 18.30
CA LEU A 416 -13.89 -17.05 17.86
C LEU A 416 -14.03 -17.16 16.32
N HIS A 417 -12.99 -16.81 15.54
CA HIS A 417 -13.03 -16.77 14.07
C HIS A 417 -14.16 -15.92 13.48
N VAL A 418 -14.81 -15.07 14.29
CA VAL A 418 -15.89 -14.17 13.85
C VAL A 418 -15.33 -13.16 12.86
N LEU A 419 -14.12 -12.69 13.13
CA LEU A 419 -13.46 -11.66 12.33
C LEU A 419 -12.97 -12.18 10.97
N GLU A 420 -12.53 -13.43 10.90
CA GLU A 420 -12.18 -14.09 9.64
C GLU A 420 -13.41 -14.22 8.74
N LYS A 421 -14.54 -14.67 9.30
CA LYS A 421 -15.82 -14.76 8.56
C LYS A 421 -16.33 -13.38 8.13
N ALA A 422 -16.18 -12.37 8.99
CA ALA A 422 -16.52 -10.99 8.65
C ALA A 422 -15.66 -10.47 7.48
N MET A 423 -14.36 -10.78 7.47
CA MET A 423 -13.46 -10.42 6.38
C MET A 423 -13.83 -11.11 5.05
N VAL A 424 -14.25 -12.38 5.09
CA VAL A 424 -14.75 -13.08 3.89
C VAL A 424 -16.00 -12.38 3.34
N LEU A 425 -16.94 -11.99 4.20
CA LEU A 425 -18.13 -11.24 3.80
C LEU A 425 -17.78 -9.87 3.20
N ASP A 426 -16.79 -9.19 3.78
CA ASP A 426 -16.26 -7.90 3.31
C ASP A 426 -15.66 -8.03 1.89
N LEU A 427 -14.89 -9.09 1.62
CA LEU A 427 -14.35 -9.38 0.30
C LEU A 427 -15.46 -9.65 -0.74
N PHE A 428 -16.56 -10.30 -0.36
CA PHE A 428 -17.72 -10.44 -1.26
C PHE A 428 -18.39 -9.11 -1.54
N ALA A 429 -18.43 -8.20 -0.56
CA ALA A 429 -18.94 -6.86 -0.79
C ALA A 429 -18.07 -6.10 -1.80
N LEU A 430 -16.75 -6.21 -1.71
CA LEU A 430 -15.83 -5.66 -2.71
C LEU A 430 -16.01 -6.28 -4.10
N ILE A 431 -16.23 -7.59 -4.21
CA ILE A 431 -16.52 -8.23 -5.50
C ILE A 431 -17.82 -7.67 -6.11
N GLY A 432 -18.87 -7.51 -5.30
CA GLY A 432 -20.15 -6.93 -5.73
C GLY A 432 -19.99 -5.48 -6.21
N ALA A 433 -19.27 -4.66 -5.43
CA ALA A 433 -18.96 -3.28 -5.81
C ALA A 433 -18.16 -3.23 -7.12
N TYR A 434 -17.11 -4.05 -7.25
CA TYR A 434 -16.30 -4.12 -8.46
C TYR A 434 -17.12 -4.50 -9.70
N ALA A 435 -17.95 -5.54 -9.60
CA ALA A 435 -18.76 -6.02 -10.72
C ALA A 435 -19.76 -4.95 -11.19
N ALA A 436 -20.40 -4.24 -10.25
CA ALA A 436 -21.35 -3.18 -10.56
C ALA A 436 -20.68 -1.91 -11.11
N GLY A 437 -19.55 -1.49 -10.54
CA GLY A 437 -18.88 -0.24 -10.89
C GLY A 437 -18.04 -0.30 -12.18
N SER A 438 -17.40 -1.44 -12.46
CA SER A 438 -16.48 -1.58 -13.60
C SER A 438 -17.18 -1.84 -14.95
N CYS A 439 -18.42 -2.32 -14.93
CA CYS A 439 -19.12 -2.76 -16.13
C CYS A 439 -20.10 -1.71 -16.66
N ARG A 440 -20.06 -1.43 -17.97
CA ARG A 440 -21.03 -0.56 -18.66
C ARG A 440 -22.03 -1.34 -19.52
N ASP A 441 -21.62 -2.47 -20.06
CA ASP A 441 -22.44 -3.30 -20.95
C ASP A 441 -22.90 -4.60 -20.27
N THR A 442 -23.75 -5.36 -20.97
CA THR A 442 -24.18 -6.70 -20.57
C THR A 442 -23.05 -7.73 -20.69
N SER A 443 -22.24 -7.69 -21.76
CA SER A 443 -21.14 -8.65 -21.97
C SER A 443 -20.07 -8.55 -20.88
N THR A 444 -19.67 -7.33 -20.51
CA THR A 444 -18.69 -7.10 -19.44
C THR A 444 -19.24 -7.52 -18.07
N SER A 445 -20.53 -7.26 -17.82
CA SER A 445 -21.22 -7.70 -16.61
C SER A 445 -21.35 -9.22 -16.51
N ILE A 446 -21.72 -9.92 -17.59
CA ILE A 446 -21.79 -11.39 -17.62
C ILE A 446 -20.41 -11.97 -17.32
N TYR A 447 -19.34 -11.44 -17.93
CA TYR A 447 -17.98 -11.91 -17.67
C TYR A 447 -17.56 -11.75 -16.21
N THR A 448 -17.76 -10.56 -15.63
CA THR A 448 -17.33 -10.30 -14.24
C THR A 448 -18.14 -11.11 -13.23
N VAL A 449 -19.46 -11.23 -13.41
CA VAL A 449 -20.32 -12.06 -12.56
C VAL A 449 -19.98 -13.54 -12.72
N ALA A 450 -19.74 -14.02 -13.94
CA ALA A 450 -19.33 -15.41 -14.18
C ALA A 450 -17.98 -15.72 -13.52
N MET A 451 -17.01 -14.81 -13.60
CA MET A 451 -15.73 -14.95 -12.90
C MET A 451 -15.90 -14.94 -11.37
N ALA A 452 -16.75 -14.07 -10.82
CA ALA A 452 -17.07 -14.08 -9.39
C ALA A 452 -17.70 -15.41 -8.95
N GLY A 453 -18.64 -15.94 -9.74
CA GLY A 453 -19.24 -17.25 -9.53
C GLY A 453 -18.21 -18.39 -9.63
N ALA A 454 -17.30 -18.33 -10.59
CA ALA A 454 -16.21 -19.30 -10.72
C ALA A 454 -15.27 -19.29 -9.51
N VAL A 455 -14.92 -18.12 -8.98
CA VAL A 455 -14.13 -17.98 -7.74
C VAL A 455 -14.89 -18.59 -6.55
N LEU A 456 -16.18 -18.31 -6.40
CA LEU A 456 -17.02 -18.90 -5.36
C LEU A 456 -17.04 -20.43 -5.43
N ILE A 457 -17.34 -20.98 -6.60
CA ILE A 457 -17.36 -22.43 -6.82
C ILE A 457 -15.99 -23.03 -6.52
N TYR A 458 -14.92 -22.40 -6.99
CA TYR A 458 -13.55 -22.84 -6.76
C TYR A 458 -13.18 -22.88 -5.26
N VAL A 459 -13.55 -21.85 -4.49
CA VAL A 459 -13.33 -21.80 -3.04
C VAL A 459 -14.16 -22.88 -2.34
N VAL A 460 -15.42 -23.08 -2.73
CA VAL A 460 -16.28 -24.14 -2.16
C VAL A 460 -15.73 -25.53 -2.46
N ILE A 461 -15.25 -25.79 -3.68
CA ILE A 461 -14.58 -27.06 -4.03
C ILE A 461 -13.38 -27.28 -3.11
N HIS A 462 -12.56 -26.26 -2.88
CA HIS A 462 -11.41 -26.38 -1.97
C HIS A 462 -11.83 -26.64 -0.52
N ILE A 463 -12.93 -26.04 -0.05
CA ILE A 463 -13.49 -26.30 1.28
C ILE A 463 -13.96 -27.75 1.40
N VAL A 464 -14.73 -28.24 0.42
CA VAL A 464 -15.40 -29.56 0.51
C VAL A 464 -14.42 -30.72 0.31
N PHE A 465 -13.51 -30.63 -0.68
CA PHE A 465 -12.66 -31.78 -1.05
C PHE A 465 -11.44 -31.98 -0.15
N PHE A 466 -10.97 -30.95 0.56
CA PHE A 466 -9.67 -31.01 1.25
C PHE A 466 -9.71 -30.88 2.77
N GLN A 467 -10.89 -31.03 3.39
CA GLN A 467 -11.01 -31.17 4.84
C GLN A 467 -10.51 -32.53 5.40
N VAL A 468 -10.00 -33.45 4.56
CA VAL A 468 -9.85 -34.87 4.95
C VAL A 468 -8.45 -35.32 5.42
N ASP A 469 -7.33 -34.64 5.15
CA ASP A 469 -6.00 -35.16 5.56
C ASP A 469 -5.22 -34.25 6.51
N GLN A 470 -5.40 -34.46 7.82
CA GLN A 470 -4.64 -33.81 8.90
C GLN A 470 -3.83 -34.86 9.67
N ASN A 471 -2.56 -35.09 9.29
CA ASN A 471 -1.56 -35.69 10.19
C ASN A 471 -0.13 -35.51 9.63
N SER A 472 0.52 -34.38 9.94
CA SER A 472 2.00 -34.28 9.92
C SER A 472 2.47 -32.99 10.62
N SER A 473 2.75 -33.09 11.92
CA SER A 473 3.05 -31.98 12.85
C SER A 473 4.44 -31.34 12.70
N GLY A 474 5.26 -31.73 11.72
CA GLY A 474 6.65 -31.24 11.57
C GLY A 474 6.88 -30.08 10.58
N GLN A 475 5.96 -29.82 9.65
CA GLN A 475 6.14 -28.90 8.50
C GLN A 475 5.55 -27.49 8.69
N HIS A 476 5.14 -27.16 9.92
CA HIS A 476 4.21 -26.05 10.17
C HIS A 476 4.85 -24.65 10.12
N LYS A 477 6.13 -24.48 10.49
CA LYS A 477 6.75 -23.14 10.58
C LYS A 477 7.20 -22.56 9.23
N GLU A 478 7.60 -23.39 8.27
CA GLU A 478 8.05 -22.90 6.96
C GLU A 478 6.88 -22.42 6.08
N LEU A 479 5.69 -23.03 6.19
CA LEU A 479 4.51 -22.68 5.39
C LEU A 479 3.93 -21.29 5.70
N ASP A 480 4.14 -20.80 6.92
CA ASP A 480 3.57 -19.53 7.37
C ASP A 480 4.31 -18.31 6.79
N GLN A 481 5.64 -18.41 6.61
CA GLN A 481 6.42 -17.34 5.98
C GLN A 481 5.96 -17.11 4.52
N TYR A 482 5.62 -18.19 3.80
CA TYR A 482 5.08 -18.09 2.44
C TYR A 482 3.68 -17.48 2.39
N ARG A 483 2.84 -17.80 3.39
CA ARG A 483 1.47 -17.28 3.48
C ARG A 483 1.45 -15.75 3.53
N GLU A 484 2.32 -15.15 4.34
CA GLU A 484 2.40 -13.69 4.48
C GLU A 484 2.78 -12.98 3.18
N VAL A 485 3.81 -13.47 2.48
CA VAL A 485 4.26 -12.89 1.20
C VAL A 485 3.22 -13.07 0.10
N LEU A 486 2.62 -14.26 0.00
CA LEU A 486 1.56 -14.51 -0.98
C LEU A 486 0.34 -13.62 -0.73
N LEU A 487 0.00 -13.41 0.55
CA LEU A 487 -1.10 -12.52 0.93
C LEU A 487 -0.78 -11.07 0.56
N LEU A 488 0.44 -10.60 0.84
CA LEU A 488 0.90 -9.25 0.48
C LEU A 488 0.86 -8.99 -1.03
N LEU A 489 1.23 -9.98 -1.84
CA LEU A 489 1.14 -9.83 -3.29
C LEU A 489 -0.32 -9.88 -3.79
N ALA A 490 -1.12 -10.80 -3.27
CA ALA A 490 -2.52 -10.93 -3.67
C ALA A 490 -3.30 -9.66 -3.31
N THR A 491 -3.06 -9.12 -2.12
CA THR A 491 -3.62 -7.84 -1.66
C THR A 491 -3.18 -6.68 -2.54
N LEU A 492 -1.89 -6.56 -2.87
CA LEU A 492 -1.42 -5.58 -3.84
C LEU A 492 -2.14 -5.70 -5.19
N ALA A 493 -2.14 -6.89 -5.81
CA ALA A 493 -2.75 -7.09 -7.11
C ALA A 493 -4.27 -6.80 -7.09
N ALA A 494 -4.98 -7.19 -6.03
CA ALA A 494 -6.39 -6.87 -5.82
C ALA A 494 -6.61 -5.35 -5.72
N THR A 495 -5.78 -4.60 -4.99
CA THR A 495 -5.93 -3.13 -4.88
C THR A 495 -5.79 -2.43 -6.21
N LEU A 496 -4.73 -2.77 -6.95
CA LEU A 496 -4.40 -2.12 -8.21
C LEU A 496 -5.46 -2.37 -9.27
N THR A 497 -5.95 -3.61 -9.32
CA THR A 497 -6.96 -4.01 -10.30
C THR A 497 -8.36 -3.51 -9.94
N TYR A 498 -8.69 -3.39 -8.65
CA TYR A 498 -9.93 -2.75 -8.20
C TYR A 498 -9.99 -1.29 -8.62
N GLN A 499 -8.96 -0.51 -8.27
CA GLN A 499 -8.87 0.92 -8.61
C GLN A 499 -8.89 1.13 -10.14
N ALA A 500 -8.07 0.39 -10.88
CA ALA A 500 -8.00 0.51 -12.33
C ALA A 500 -9.27 0.01 -13.04
N GLY A 501 -10.02 -0.93 -12.45
CA GLY A 501 -11.29 -1.39 -13.01
C GLY A 501 -12.41 -0.36 -12.87
N LEU A 502 -12.41 0.41 -11.77
CA LEU A 502 -13.37 1.48 -11.54
C LEU A 502 -12.98 2.79 -12.23
N THR A 503 -11.69 2.97 -12.55
CA THR A 503 -11.15 4.12 -13.28
C THR A 503 -10.28 3.65 -14.45
N PRO A 504 -10.91 3.18 -15.54
CA PRO A 504 -10.19 2.64 -16.68
C PRO A 504 -9.31 3.70 -17.35
N PRO A 505 -8.20 3.29 -17.98
CA PRO A 505 -7.32 4.17 -18.73
C PRO A 505 -8.09 4.88 -19.84
N GLY A 506 -7.70 6.12 -20.15
CA GLY A 506 -8.45 7.01 -21.05
C GLY A 506 -9.56 7.79 -20.34
N GLY A 507 -9.99 7.39 -19.14
CA GLY A 507 -11.06 8.07 -18.41
C GLY A 507 -12.44 7.77 -19.00
N PHE A 508 -13.41 8.63 -18.72
CA PHE A 508 -14.80 8.49 -19.16
C PHE A 508 -15.21 9.65 -20.04
N TRP A 509 -16.15 9.41 -20.95
CA TRP A 509 -16.87 10.47 -21.64
C TRP A 509 -17.75 11.24 -20.65
N GLU A 510 -17.79 12.57 -20.79
CA GLU A 510 -18.56 13.43 -19.88
C GLU A 510 -19.84 14.00 -20.52
N GLU A 511 -20.02 13.79 -21.81
CA GLU A 511 -21.19 14.25 -22.56
C GLU A 511 -21.70 13.13 -23.49
N ASP A 512 -22.99 13.20 -23.79
CA ASP A 512 -23.61 12.35 -24.81
C ASP A 512 -23.48 13.02 -26.19
N ASP A 513 -22.83 12.35 -27.14
CA ASP A 513 -22.81 12.78 -28.54
C ASP A 513 -23.47 11.73 -29.44
N SER A 514 -24.72 12.02 -29.81
CA SER A 514 -25.53 11.20 -30.72
C SER A 514 -24.96 11.07 -32.15
N LYS A 515 -24.07 11.98 -32.58
CA LYS A 515 -23.44 11.94 -33.92
C LYS A 515 -22.23 11.01 -33.96
N LEU A 516 -21.44 11.01 -32.89
CA LEU A 516 -20.25 10.15 -32.76
C LEU A 516 -20.58 8.80 -32.09
N GLY A 517 -21.75 8.69 -31.46
CA GLY A 517 -22.21 7.47 -30.79
C GLY A 517 -21.56 7.24 -29.43
N HIS A 518 -21.05 8.29 -28.79
CA HIS A 518 -20.40 8.21 -27.48
C HIS A 518 -21.40 8.60 -26.39
N HIS A 519 -21.34 7.88 -25.27
CA HIS A 519 -22.27 8.04 -24.14
C HIS A 519 -21.52 8.41 -22.88
N ALA A 520 -22.08 9.33 -22.10
CA ALA A 520 -21.51 9.77 -20.84
C ALA A 520 -21.31 8.59 -19.88
N GLY A 521 -20.16 8.57 -19.22
CA GLY A 521 -19.76 7.52 -18.28
C GLY A 521 -19.22 6.25 -18.97
N PHE A 522 -19.18 6.16 -20.30
CA PHE A 522 -18.47 5.06 -20.96
C PHE A 522 -16.95 5.34 -21.03
N PRO A 523 -16.08 4.33 -20.86
CA PRO A 523 -14.64 4.50 -20.97
C PRO A 523 -14.22 5.00 -22.36
N VAL A 524 -13.43 6.07 -22.41
CA VAL A 524 -12.96 6.63 -23.70
C VAL A 524 -12.12 5.61 -24.49
N LEU A 525 -11.34 4.78 -23.79
CA LEU A 525 -10.56 3.71 -24.41
C LEU A 525 -11.45 2.65 -25.08
N GLN A 526 -12.64 2.39 -24.53
CA GLN A 526 -13.58 1.41 -25.09
C GLN A 526 -14.03 1.82 -26.49
N ASP A 527 -14.34 3.10 -26.63
CA ASP A 527 -14.84 3.64 -27.87
C ASP A 527 -13.74 3.78 -28.93
N LYS A 528 -12.62 4.44 -28.62
CA LYS A 528 -11.54 4.69 -29.60
C LYS A 528 -10.69 3.48 -29.93
N TYR A 529 -10.46 2.61 -28.94
CA TYR A 529 -9.57 1.46 -29.07
C TYR A 529 -10.19 0.19 -28.45
N PRO A 530 -11.30 -0.32 -29.00
CA PRO A 530 -12.10 -1.38 -28.38
C PRO A 530 -11.31 -2.67 -28.14
N ARG A 531 -10.36 -3.02 -29.02
CA ARG A 531 -9.49 -4.21 -28.84
C ARG A 531 -8.57 -4.05 -27.63
N ARG A 532 -8.03 -2.86 -27.40
CA ARG A 532 -7.15 -2.56 -26.26
C ARG A 532 -7.94 -2.51 -24.97
N TYR A 533 -9.11 -1.86 -24.99
CA TYR A 533 -10.02 -1.86 -23.85
C TYR A 533 -10.43 -3.27 -23.45
N LYS A 534 -10.83 -4.13 -24.39
CA LYS A 534 -11.17 -5.53 -24.09
C LYS A 534 -9.99 -6.28 -23.47
N ALA A 535 -8.79 -6.15 -24.02
CA ALA A 535 -7.59 -6.75 -23.45
C ALA A 535 -7.31 -6.25 -22.02
N PHE A 536 -7.35 -4.93 -21.81
CA PHE A 536 -7.22 -4.32 -20.48
C PHE A 536 -8.27 -4.85 -19.51
N PHE A 537 -9.55 -4.75 -19.86
CA PHE A 537 -10.67 -5.09 -19.00
C PHE A 537 -10.65 -6.55 -18.57
N TYR A 538 -10.53 -7.49 -19.52
CA TYR A 538 -10.55 -8.92 -19.21
C TYR A 538 -9.32 -9.36 -18.41
N CYS A 539 -8.12 -8.85 -18.74
CA CYS A 539 -6.90 -9.15 -17.98
C CYS A 539 -6.93 -8.54 -16.57
N ASN A 540 -7.41 -7.31 -16.43
CA ASN A 540 -7.54 -6.63 -15.14
C ASN A 540 -8.56 -7.32 -14.24
N ALA A 541 -9.74 -7.67 -14.77
CA ALA A 541 -10.77 -8.39 -14.03
C ALA A 541 -10.34 -9.82 -13.67
N ALA A 542 -9.65 -10.53 -14.57
CA ALA A 542 -9.08 -11.84 -14.25
C ALA A 542 -8.03 -11.74 -13.14
N SER A 543 -7.17 -10.72 -13.17
CA SER A 543 -6.16 -10.47 -12.14
C SER A 543 -6.80 -10.13 -10.79
N PHE A 544 -7.84 -9.29 -10.77
CA PHE A 544 -8.63 -9.00 -9.56
C PHE A 544 -9.22 -10.28 -8.96
N MET A 545 -9.92 -11.08 -9.77
CA MET A 545 -10.59 -12.29 -9.34
C MET A 545 -9.61 -13.36 -8.86
N ALA A 546 -8.50 -13.57 -9.56
CA ALA A 546 -7.44 -14.49 -9.15
C ALA A 546 -6.79 -14.05 -7.82
N SER A 547 -6.62 -12.74 -7.63
CA SER A 547 -6.06 -12.17 -6.40
C SER A 547 -7.02 -12.33 -5.22
N VAL A 548 -8.31 -12.07 -5.40
CA VAL A 548 -9.32 -12.29 -4.35
C VAL A 548 -9.48 -13.78 -4.03
N ALA A 549 -9.47 -14.66 -5.03
CA ALA A 549 -9.45 -16.11 -4.81
C ALA A 549 -8.24 -16.55 -3.98
N LEU A 550 -7.05 -16.00 -4.31
CA LEU A 550 -5.82 -16.26 -3.57
C LEU A 550 -5.92 -15.76 -2.11
N VAL A 551 -6.45 -14.55 -1.89
CA VAL A 551 -6.73 -14.03 -0.54
C VAL A 551 -7.67 -14.95 0.24
N LEU A 552 -8.78 -15.39 -0.36
CA LEU A 552 -9.76 -16.27 0.29
C LEU A 552 -9.14 -17.63 0.68
N LEU A 553 -8.29 -18.19 -0.18
CA LEU A 553 -7.55 -19.42 0.14
C LEU A 553 -6.53 -19.22 1.26
N LEU A 554 -5.83 -18.07 1.29
CA LEU A 554 -4.81 -17.76 2.29
C LEU A 554 -5.37 -17.33 3.64
N LEU A 555 -6.60 -16.79 3.66
CA LEU A 555 -7.25 -16.32 4.88
C LEU A 555 -7.56 -17.49 5.81
N ASN A 556 -8.05 -18.62 5.27
CA ASN A 556 -8.42 -19.79 6.06
C ASN A 556 -7.29 -20.81 6.16
N ALA A 557 -6.90 -21.15 7.39
CA ALA A 557 -5.84 -22.12 7.68
C ALA A 557 -6.11 -23.51 7.07
N ASN A 558 -7.40 -23.86 6.93
CA ASN A 558 -7.83 -25.14 6.36
C ASN A 558 -7.79 -25.15 4.82
N LEU A 559 -7.68 -23.99 4.16
CA LEU A 559 -7.71 -23.89 2.69
C LEU A 559 -6.33 -23.68 2.06
N TYR A 560 -5.45 -22.92 2.70
CA TYR A 560 -4.12 -22.68 2.13
C TYR A 560 -3.25 -23.94 2.13
N ARG A 561 -3.34 -24.80 3.16
CA ARG A 561 -2.58 -26.06 3.25
C ARG A 561 -2.88 -26.99 2.07
N PRO A 562 -4.14 -27.31 1.77
CA PRO A 562 -4.49 -28.00 0.53
C PRO A 562 -4.14 -27.23 -0.74
N GLY A 563 -4.31 -25.90 -0.73
CA GLY A 563 -4.02 -25.03 -1.87
C GLY A 563 -2.55 -25.08 -2.30
N ILE A 564 -1.62 -25.27 -1.37
CA ILE A 564 -0.19 -25.49 -1.66
C ILE A 564 0.02 -26.86 -2.31
N ARG A 565 -0.59 -27.92 -1.76
CA ARG A 565 -0.42 -29.29 -2.29
C ARG A 565 -0.96 -29.44 -3.71
N CYS A 566 -2.00 -28.70 -4.07
CA CYS A 566 -2.65 -28.79 -5.38
C CYS A 566 -2.16 -27.78 -6.41
N TYR A 567 -1.06 -27.06 -6.14
CA TYR A 567 -0.55 -25.97 -6.98
C TYR A 567 -1.55 -24.82 -7.23
N ALA A 568 -2.67 -24.80 -6.51
CA ALA A 568 -3.77 -23.86 -6.66
C ALA A 568 -3.33 -22.40 -6.40
N LEU A 569 -2.59 -22.17 -5.31
CA LEU A 569 -2.04 -20.85 -4.99
C LEU A 569 -1.07 -20.36 -6.08
N TYR A 570 -0.30 -21.27 -6.68
CA TYR A 570 0.66 -20.96 -7.74
C TYR A 570 -0.06 -20.55 -9.03
N VAL A 571 -1.11 -21.28 -9.43
CA VAL A 571 -1.91 -20.95 -10.60
C VAL A 571 -2.58 -19.58 -10.43
N CYS A 572 -3.22 -19.32 -9.29
CA CYS A 572 -3.84 -18.02 -9.02
C CYS A 572 -2.82 -16.88 -9.06
N MET A 573 -1.62 -17.10 -8.50
CA MET A 573 -0.53 -16.13 -8.51
C MET A 573 -0.04 -15.82 -9.93
N VAL A 574 0.30 -16.83 -10.73
CA VAL A 574 0.82 -16.64 -12.09
C VAL A 574 -0.24 -15.99 -12.97
N ALA A 575 -1.50 -16.44 -12.87
CA ALA A 575 -2.63 -15.84 -13.56
C ALA A 575 -2.83 -14.36 -13.15
N GLY A 576 -2.75 -14.08 -11.84
CA GLY A 576 -2.86 -12.73 -11.27
C GLY A 576 -1.79 -11.79 -11.79
N MET A 577 -0.52 -12.20 -11.73
CA MET A 577 0.63 -11.40 -12.20
C MET A 577 0.62 -11.19 -13.71
N PHE A 578 0.29 -12.23 -14.48
CA PHE A 578 0.18 -12.12 -15.93
C PHE A 578 -0.96 -11.17 -16.32
N GLY A 579 -2.13 -11.30 -15.68
CA GLY A 579 -3.27 -10.41 -15.90
C GLY A 579 -2.93 -8.96 -15.57
N LEU A 580 -2.20 -8.71 -14.47
CA LEU A 580 -1.77 -7.37 -14.06
C LEU A 580 -0.81 -6.75 -15.10
N MET A 581 0.20 -7.50 -15.56
CA MET A 581 1.15 -7.01 -16.57
C MET A 581 0.49 -6.76 -17.93
N ALA A 582 -0.40 -7.66 -18.35
CA ALA A 582 -1.14 -7.52 -19.60
C ALA A 582 -2.10 -6.31 -19.57
N ALA A 583 -2.79 -6.10 -18.45
CA ALA A 583 -3.61 -4.91 -18.23
C ALA A 583 -2.75 -3.64 -18.29
N TYR A 584 -1.61 -3.59 -17.61
CA TYR A 584 -0.70 -2.44 -17.68
C TYR A 584 -0.24 -2.13 -19.11
N ALA A 585 0.20 -3.13 -19.88
CA ALA A 585 0.65 -2.92 -21.25
C ALA A 585 -0.48 -2.46 -22.19
N ALA A 586 -1.70 -2.98 -22.01
CA ALA A 586 -2.86 -2.59 -22.79
C ALA A 586 -3.37 -1.19 -22.44
N GLY A 587 -3.29 -0.80 -21.17
CA GLY A 587 -3.89 0.42 -20.63
C GLY A 587 -2.97 1.63 -20.54
N SER A 588 -1.66 1.44 -20.31
CA SER A 588 -0.75 2.55 -19.97
C SER A 588 -0.40 3.48 -21.14
N SER A 589 -0.65 3.08 -22.38
CA SER A 589 -0.35 3.90 -23.55
C SER A 589 -1.38 3.74 -24.66
N LEU A 590 -1.81 4.87 -25.22
CA LEU A 590 -2.68 4.92 -26.38
C LEU A 590 -1.91 4.92 -27.71
N HIS A 591 -0.66 5.38 -27.69
CA HIS A 591 0.16 5.47 -28.89
C HIS A 591 0.88 4.16 -29.20
N LEU A 592 0.93 3.83 -30.50
CA LEU A 592 1.46 2.57 -30.99
C LEU A 592 2.94 2.36 -30.63
N ARG A 593 3.79 3.39 -30.73
CA ARG A 593 5.23 3.27 -30.41
C ARG A 593 5.50 2.99 -28.93
N THR A 594 4.90 3.77 -28.03
CA THR A 594 5.07 3.58 -26.57
C THR A 594 4.43 2.27 -26.11
N SER A 595 3.33 1.87 -26.75
CA SER A 595 2.67 0.58 -26.52
C SER A 595 3.50 -0.62 -26.98
N ILE A 596 4.17 -0.55 -28.13
CA ILE A 596 5.11 -1.60 -28.55
C ILE A 596 6.25 -1.75 -27.53
N ILE A 597 6.78 -0.63 -27.03
CA ILE A 597 7.85 -0.66 -26.02
C ILE A 597 7.35 -1.29 -24.71
N ALA A 598 6.18 -0.88 -24.22
CA ALA A 598 5.59 -1.47 -23.02
C ALA A 598 5.36 -2.99 -23.18
N LEU A 599 4.84 -3.40 -24.33
CA LEU A 599 4.62 -4.82 -24.66
C LEU A 599 5.92 -5.59 -24.79
N ALA A 600 6.92 -5.03 -25.49
CA ALA A 600 8.25 -5.64 -25.62
C ALA A 600 8.92 -5.79 -24.24
N LEU A 601 8.75 -4.82 -23.36
CA LEU A 601 9.27 -4.87 -21.99
C LEU A 601 8.57 -5.96 -21.17
N VAL A 602 7.23 -6.06 -21.22
CA VAL A 602 6.46 -7.15 -20.60
C VAL A 602 6.96 -8.51 -21.11
N VAL A 603 7.10 -8.67 -22.42
CA VAL A 603 7.55 -9.92 -23.04
C VAL A 603 8.98 -10.25 -22.61
N ALA A 604 9.89 -9.26 -22.59
CA ALA A 604 11.27 -9.47 -22.16
C ALA A 604 11.36 -9.93 -20.70
N VAL A 605 10.60 -9.30 -19.79
CA VAL A 605 10.52 -9.71 -18.38
C VAL A 605 9.95 -11.11 -18.26
N PHE A 606 8.87 -11.41 -18.97
CA PHE A 606 8.25 -12.73 -18.95
C PHE A 606 9.20 -13.82 -19.45
N VAL A 607 9.86 -13.60 -20.59
CA VAL A 607 10.87 -14.54 -21.11
C VAL A 607 12.03 -14.70 -20.13
N ALA A 608 12.49 -13.62 -19.50
CA ALA A 608 13.55 -13.70 -18.49
C ALA A 608 13.13 -14.55 -17.28
N LEU A 609 11.90 -14.39 -16.78
CA LEU A 609 11.35 -15.18 -15.68
C LEU A 609 11.19 -16.66 -16.07
N VAL A 610 10.70 -16.95 -17.27
CA VAL A 610 10.56 -18.31 -17.79
C VAL A 610 11.93 -18.97 -17.98
N CYS A 611 12.88 -18.29 -18.63
CA CYS A 611 14.26 -18.77 -18.78
C CYS A 611 14.93 -19.03 -17.43
N LEU A 612 14.70 -18.16 -16.45
CA LEU A 612 15.18 -18.36 -15.08
C LEU A 612 14.55 -19.60 -14.44
N ALA A 613 13.23 -19.77 -14.55
CA ALA A 613 12.52 -20.94 -14.03
C ALA A 613 13.03 -22.24 -14.68
N ILE A 614 13.23 -22.25 -16.00
CA ILE A 614 13.80 -23.39 -16.75
C ILE A 614 15.23 -23.67 -16.30
N ARG A 615 16.08 -22.64 -16.18
CA ARG A 615 17.46 -22.80 -15.69
C ARG A 615 17.47 -23.40 -14.29
N LEU A 616 16.59 -22.95 -13.41
CA LEU A 616 16.46 -23.51 -12.06
C LEU A 616 15.96 -24.95 -12.09
N TYR A 617 15.02 -25.29 -12.98
CA TYR A 617 14.57 -26.67 -13.17
C TYR A 617 15.71 -27.59 -13.63
N TYR A 618 16.52 -27.17 -14.59
CA TYR A 618 17.70 -27.94 -15.03
C TYR A 618 18.76 -28.07 -13.94
N LEU A 619 19.04 -26.98 -13.20
CA LEU A 619 19.98 -27.02 -12.08
C LEU A 619 19.51 -27.99 -10.99
N ARG A 620 18.21 -27.98 -10.69
CA ARG A 620 17.59 -28.93 -9.76
C ARG A 620 17.73 -30.37 -10.25
N LYS A 621 17.40 -30.66 -11.51
CA LYS A 621 17.55 -32.01 -12.07
C LYS A 621 19.01 -32.49 -12.03
N LYS A 622 19.96 -31.58 -12.22
CA LYS A 622 21.41 -31.86 -12.10
C LYS A 622 21.82 -32.14 -10.66
N GLU A 623 21.31 -31.38 -9.69
CA GLU A 623 21.54 -31.60 -8.25
C GLU A 623 20.94 -32.94 -7.78
N GLU A 624 19.72 -33.27 -8.20
CA GLU A 624 19.05 -34.56 -7.94
C GLU A 624 19.86 -35.73 -8.54
N ALA A 625 20.36 -35.58 -9.78
CA ALA A 625 21.23 -36.58 -10.40
C ALA A 625 22.55 -36.74 -9.63
N ALA A 626 23.18 -35.63 -9.19
CA ALA A 626 24.44 -35.65 -8.47
C ALA A 626 24.33 -36.28 -7.07
N THR A 627 23.25 -35.98 -6.33
CA THR A 627 22.96 -36.58 -5.02
C THR A 627 22.70 -38.08 -5.12
N THR A 628 21.98 -38.54 -6.15
CA THR A 628 21.74 -39.98 -6.39
C THR A 628 23.05 -40.74 -6.62
N THR A 629 23.96 -40.20 -7.44
CA THR A 629 25.31 -40.79 -7.64
C THR A 629 26.19 -40.77 -6.38
N ALA A 630 26.04 -39.77 -5.51
CA ALA A 630 26.80 -39.67 -4.27
C ALA A 630 26.31 -40.68 -3.21
N THR A 631 24.99 -40.86 -3.08
CA THR A 631 24.39 -41.87 -2.19
C THR A 631 24.71 -43.30 -2.63
N ASP A 632 24.74 -43.58 -3.94
CA ASP A 632 25.14 -44.90 -4.47
C ASP A 632 26.63 -45.17 -4.24
N ALA A 633 27.48 -44.14 -4.27
CA ALA A 633 28.91 -44.25 -3.95
C ALA A 633 29.18 -44.40 -2.45
N GLU A 634 28.38 -43.76 -1.59
CA GLU A 634 28.45 -43.94 -0.13
C GLU A 634 27.90 -45.29 0.33
N LEU A 635 26.84 -45.81 -0.29
CA LEU A 635 26.33 -47.17 -0.06
C LEU A 635 27.39 -48.24 -0.42
N LYS A 636 28.10 -48.05 -1.53
CA LYS A 636 29.25 -48.91 -1.89
C LYS A 636 30.43 -48.79 -0.92
N LYS A 637 30.72 -47.60 -0.41
CA LYS A 637 31.76 -47.41 0.63
C LYS A 637 31.36 -48.00 1.98
N LYS A 638 30.06 -48.04 2.31
CA LYS A 638 29.54 -48.59 3.56
C LYS A 638 29.49 -50.12 3.55
N GLU A 639 29.30 -50.74 2.37
CA GLU A 639 29.51 -52.19 2.19
C GLU A 639 30.98 -52.61 2.33
N ASP A 640 31.94 -51.76 1.95
CA ASP A 640 33.38 -52.04 2.13
C ASP A 640 33.88 -51.77 3.56
N ASN A 641 33.26 -50.86 4.31
CA ASN A 641 33.71 -50.46 5.65
C ASN A 641 33.07 -51.23 6.82
N ASP A 642 32.18 -52.20 6.56
CA ASP A 642 31.58 -53.05 7.61
C ASP A 642 32.55 -54.12 8.17
N LYS A 643 33.86 -53.90 7.98
CA LYS A 643 34.97 -54.56 8.68
C LYS A 643 35.92 -53.53 9.29
N MET A 644 35.49 -52.83 10.34
CA MET A 644 36.27 -52.55 11.57
C MET A 644 35.49 -51.60 12.48
N MET A 645 35.37 -51.99 13.75
CA MET A 645 34.52 -51.34 14.75
C MET A 645 35.13 -50.05 15.34
N HIS A 646 34.17 -49.20 15.73
CA HIS A 646 34.06 -48.37 16.94
C HIS A 646 34.75 -47.00 17.09
N GLU A 647 33.85 -46.05 17.42
CA GLU A 647 33.93 -45.03 18.49
C GLU A 647 34.47 -43.65 18.11
N GLU A 648 33.56 -42.67 17.99
CA GLU A 648 33.48 -41.57 18.96
C GLU A 648 32.24 -40.70 18.72
N ALA A 649 31.57 -40.38 19.83
CA ALA A 649 30.47 -39.44 19.90
C ALA A 649 30.97 -38.05 20.34
N ALA A 650 30.17 -37.05 20.00
CA ALA A 650 30.12 -35.71 20.57
C ALA A 650 31.14 -34.66 20.09
N THR A 651 30.69 -33.82 19.17
CA THR A 651 30.75 -32.34 19.33
C THR A 651 29.82 -31.69 18.30
N MET A 652 28.55 -31.46 18.68
CA MET A 652 27.70 -30.50 17.98
C MET A 652 27.95 -29.13 18.60
N THR A 653 28.90 -28.38 18.02
CA THR A 653 29.02 -26.95 18.24
C THR A 653 27.81 -26.25 17.61
N ALA A 654 27.18 -25.36 18.36
CA ALA A 654 26.20 -24.43 17.83
C ALA A 654 26.89 -23.56 16.76
N THR A 655 26.58 -23.82 15.49
CA THR A 655 27.18 -23.15 14.33
C THR A 655 26.71 -21.70 14.22
N ASP A 656 27.64 -20.81 13.82
CA ASP A 656 27.50 -19.38 13.48
C ASP A 656 26.43 -19.00 12.42
N ASP A 657 25.50 -19.90 12.08
CA ASP A 657 24.48 -19.73 11.03
C ASP A 657 23.23 -18.95 11.47
N GLU A 658 22.91 -18.94 12.78
CA GLU A 658 21.76 -18.24 13.36
C GLU A 658 21.72 -16.71 13.04
N PRO A 659 22.80 -15.93 13.26
CA PRO A 659 22.78 -14.50 12.97
C PRO A 659 22.67 -14.18 11.47
N LYS A 660 23.22 -15.04 10.59
CA LYS A 660 23.21 -14.84 9.14
C LYS A 660 21.82 -15.08 8.55
N LYS A 661 21.09 -16.09 9.06
CA LYS A 661 19.73 -16.42 8.63
C LYS A 661 18.72 -15.30 8.94
N LYS A 662 18.80 -14.71 10.14
CA LYS A 662 17.89 -13.64 10.58
C LYS A 662 18.07 -12.34 9.79
N ASP A 663 19.29 -12.03 9.35
CA ASP A 663 19.57 -10.84 8.53
C ASP A 663 19.06 -11.00 7.08
N ASP A 664 19.08 -12.22 6.52
CA ASP A 664 18.56 -12.51 5.19
C ASP A 664 17.02 -12.49 5.13
N ASP A 665 16.34 -12.92 6.19
CA ASP A 665 14.87 -12.83 6.30
C ASP A 665 14.42 -11.37 6.37
N MET A 666 15.17 -10.53 7.09
CA MET A 666 14.91 -9.09 7.15
C MET A 666 15.05 -8.39 5.81
N MET A 667 16.13 -8.70 5.08
CA MET A 667 16.35 -8.11 3.77
C MET A 667 15.21 -8.43 2.80
N GLN A 668 14.60 -9.62 2.91
CA GLN A 668 13.46 -10.01 2.07
C GLN A 668 12.22 -9.17 2.37
N GLU A 669 11.91 -8.95 3.65
CA GLU A 669 10.79 -8.10 4.06
C GLU A 669 10.95 -6.67 3.49
N TYR A 670 12.16 -6.10 3.58
CA TYR A 670 12.45 -4.78 3.01
C TYR A 670 12.31 -4.72 1.49
N LEU A 671 12.89 -5.69 0.78
CA LEU A 671 12.83 -5.78 -0.68
C LEU A 671 11.38 -5.94 -1.16
N MET A 672 10.56 -6.69 -0.43
CA MET A 672 9.14 -6.86 -0.73
C MET A 672 8.38 -5.54 -0.59
N LEU A 673 8.53 -4.84 0.54
CA LEU A 673 7.83 -3.57 0.80
C LEU A 673 8.19 -2.49 -0.23
N VAL A 674 9.46 -2.39 -0.63
CA VAL A 674 9.88 -1.46 -1.69
C VAL A 674 9.42 -1.92 -3.08
N GLY A 675 9.39 -3.23 -3.33
CA GLY A 675 8.77 -3.79 -4.54
C GLY A 675 7.29 -3.40 -4.65
N ILE A 676 6.53 -3.57 -3.56
CA ILE A 676 5.12 -3.19 -3.44
C ILE A 676 4.92 -1.69 -3.64
N LEU A 677 5.76 -0.85 -3.02
CA LEU A 677 5.77 0.61 -3.25
C LEU A 677 5.88 0.92 -4.74
N GLY A 678 6.94 0.43 -5.39
CA GLY A 678 7.20 0.76 -6.79
C GLY A 678 6.11 0.24 -7.72
N ALA A 679 5.59 -0.97 -7.50
CA ALA A 679 4.51 -1.53 -8.33
C ALA A 679 3.20 -0.75 -8.15
N SER A 680 2.84 -0.39 -6.92
CA SER A 680 1.57 0.29 -6.65
C SER A 680 1.50 1.69 -7.26
N VAL A 681 2.54 2.50 -7.03
CA VAL A 681 2.56 3.88 -7.51
C VAL A 681 2.66 3.96 -9.03
N THR A 682 3.42 3.06 -9.65
CA THR A 682 3.67 3.09 -11.09
C THR A 682 2.54 2.51 -11.92
N TYR A 683 1.82 1.51 -11.40
CA TYR A 683 0.68 0.93 -12.09
C TYR A 683 -0.43 1.98 -12.28
N LEU A 684 -0.88 2.61 -11.21
CA LEU A 684 -1.98 3.59 -11.25
C LEU A 684 -1.60 4.83 -12.07
N THR A 685 -0.39 5.36 -11.88
CA THR A 685 0.06 6.57 -12.59
C THR A 685 0.45 6.30 -14.04
N GLY A 686 0.75 5.04 -14.38
CA GLY A 686 0.91 4.61 -15.76
C GLY A 686 -0.42 4.59 -16.51
N LEU A 687 -1.53 4.23 -15.84
CA LEU A 687 -2.89 4.26 -16.40
C LEU A 687 -3.52 5.67 -16.38
N LYS A 688 -3.16 6.49 -15.40
CA LYS A 688 -3.59 7.90 -15.24
C LYS A 688 -2.37 8.83 -15.24
N PRO A 689 -1.89 9.24 -16.43
CA PRO A 689 -0.66 10.01 -16.55
C PRO A 689 -0.77 11.44 -15.97
N PRO A 690 0.37 12.07 -15.63
CA PRO A 690 0.40 13.39 -15.00
C PRO A 690 -0.25 14.46 -15.90
N GLY A 691 -1.06 15.32 -15.28
CA GLY A 691 -1.84 16.34 -15.99
C GLY A 691 -3.19 15.90 -16.51
N GLY A 692 -3.51 14.62 -16.33
CA GLY A 692 -4.76 14.05 -16.77
C GLY A 692 -4.76 13.75 -18.27
N MET A 693 -5.97 13.53 -18.78
CA MET A 693 -6.23 13.17 -20.17
C MET A 693 -7.23 14.16 -20.75
N TRP A 694 -7.15 14.36 -22.06
CA TRP A 694 -8.13 15.14 -22.81
C TRP A 694 -9.50 14.48 -22.71
N LYS A 695 -10.56 15.29 -22.68
CA LYS A 695 -11.93 14.80 -22.46
C LYS A 695 -12.79 14.89 -23.71
N ASP A 696 -12.32 15.62 -24.70
CA ASP A 696 -13.01 16.01 -25.92
C ASP A 696 -12.09 15.85 -27.13
N ASP A 697 -12.70 15.89 -28.32
CA ASP A 697 -11.99 15.81 -29.59
C ASP A 697 -11.94 17.18 -30.26
N ASP A 698 -10.74 17.75 -30.36
CA ASP A 698 -10.51 18.96 -31.15
C ASP A 698 -10.39 18.59 -32.63
N GLY A 699 -11.38 19.04 -33.42
CA GLY A 699 -11.48 18.83 -34.86
C GLY A 699 -10.31 19.40 -35.68
N HIS A 700 -9.43 20.21 -35.08
CA HIS A 700 -8.23 20.77 -35.74
C HIS A 700 -6.93 19.98 -35.54
N HIS A 701 -7.01 18.70 -35.15
CA HIS A 701 -5.89 17.75 -34.98
C HIS A 701 -4.92 18.07 -33.83
N ARG A 702 -5.31 18.88 -32.84
CA ARG A 702 -4.39 19.30 -31.77
C ARG A 702 -4.32 18.29 -30.61
N HIS A 703 -5.44 17.62 -30.31
CA HIS A 703 -5.54 16.58 -29.28
C HIS A 703 -6.78 15.71 -29.50
N ALA A 704 -6.83 14.56 -28.83
CA ALA A 704 -7.96 13.63 -28.93
C ALA A 704 -8.33 13.12 -27.53
N ALA A 705 -9.62 12.97 -27.25
CA ALA A 705 -10.13 12.47 -25.98
C ALA A 705 -9.43 11.17 -25.57
N GLY A 706 -9.08 11.07 -24.29
CA GLY A 706 -8.31 9.98 -23.68
C GLY A 706 -6.79 10.14 -23.82
N ASN A 707 -6.29 10.96 -24.75
CA ASN A 707 -4.84 11.16 -24.86
C ASN A 707 -4.26 11.87 -23.62
N PRO A 708 -3.05 11.49 -23.17
CA PRO A 708 -2.38 12.17 -22.06
C PRO A 708 -2.06 13.62 -22.43
N VAL A 709 -2.51 14.58 -21.61
CA VAL A 709 -2.31 16.01 -21.89
C VAL A 709 -0.82 16.36 -21.98
N LEU A 710 0.01 15.75 -21.11
CA LEU A 710 1.46 15.94 -21.13
C LEU A 710 2.12 15.45 -22.43
N TYR A 711 1.52 14.48 -23.16
CA TYR A 711 2.07 13.99 -24.42
C TYR A 711 2.00 15.05 -25.51
N ASP A 712 0.87 15.73 -25.64
CA ASP A 712 0.62 16.72 -26.70
C ASP A 712 1.37 18.03 -26.42
N ILE A 713 1.48 18.44 -25.15
CA ILE A 713 2.23 19.65 -24.76
C ILE A 713 3.73 19.42 -24.80
N SER A 714 4.21 18.31 -24.22
CA SER A 714 5.64 18.04 -24.07
C SER A 714 5.97 16.56 -24.19
N ARG A 715 5.99 16.10 -25.44
CA ARG A 715 6.33 14.72 -25.78
C ARG A 715 7.64 14.22 -25.14
N ARG A 716 8.66 15.08 -24.99
CA ARG A 716 9.93 14.71 -24.34
C ARG A 716 9.74 14.37 -22.87
N ARG A 717 8.95 15.17 -22.13
CA ARG A 717 8.66 14.94 -20.71
C ARG A 717 7.77 13.74 -20.50
N TYR A 718 6.71 13.62 -21.32
CA TYR A 718 5.86 12.44 -21.27
C TYR A 718 6.68 11.17 -21.50
N ASN A 719 7.55 11.13 -22.52
CA ASN A 719 8.38 9.96 -22.77
C ASN A 719 9.32 9.66 -21.60
N ALA A 720 9.96 10.69 -21.01
CA ALA A 720 10.82 10.52 -19.83
C ALA A 720 10.04 9.97 -18.63
N PHE A 721 8.84 10.51 -18.36
CA PHE A 721 7.92 9.99 -17.35
C PHE A 721 7.53 8.55 -17.64
N PHE A 722 6.97 8.28 -18.82
CA PHE A 722 6.39 7.00 -19.19
C PHE A 722 7.42 5.86 -19.15
N TYR A 723 8.60 6.06 -19.74
CA TYR A 723 9.64 5.03 -19.75
C TYR A 723 10.22 4.78 -18.35
N SER A 724 10.43 5.83 -17.56
CA SER A 724 10.95 5.67 -16.21
C SER A 724 9.91 5.01 -15.29
N ASN A 725 8.64 5.41 -15.41
CA ASN A 725 7.53 4.81 -14.67
C ASN A 725 7.35 3.32 -15.03
N SER A 726 7.36 2.98 -16.33
CA SER A 726 7.27 1.59 -16.79
C SER A 726 8.47 0.75 -16.34
N THR A 727 9.68 1.33 -16.33
CA THR A 727 10.89 0.66 -15.84
C THR A 727 10.78 0.38 -14.34
N ALA A 728 10.30 1.34 -13.55
CA ALA A 728 10.07 1.16 -12.12
C ALA A 728 9.02 0.08 -11.83
N PHE A 729 7.90 0.08 -12.56
CA PHE A 729 6.88 -0.97 -12.45
C PHE A 729 7.48 -2.36 -12.67
N MET A 730 8.24 -2.51 -13.75
CA MET A 730 8.78 -3.81 -14.18
C MET A 730 9.91 -4.28 -13.26
N ALA A 731 10.75 -3.36 -12.78
CA ALA A 731 11.73 -3.65 -11.76
C ALA A 731 11.08 -4.17 -10.48
N SER A 732 9.97 -3.56 -10.03
CA SER A 732 9.19 -4.03 -8.89
C SER A 732 8.57 -5.41 -9.12
N ILE A 733 7.98 -5.66 -10.29
CA ILE A 733 7.45 -6.99 -10.67
C ILE A 733 8.57 -8.04 -10.63
N VAL A 734 9.76 -7.72 -11.17
CA VAL A 734 10.91 -8.62 -11.15
C VAL A 734 11.38 -8.91 -9.72
N VAL A 735 11.47 -7.90 -8.85
CA VAL A 735 11.83 -8.09 -7.43
C VAL A 735 10.82 -9.03 -6.77
N MET A 736 9.51 -8.80 -6.94
CA MET A 736 8.47 -9.66 -6.38
C MET A 736 8.56 -11.08 -6.95
N ALA A 737 8.68 -11.25 -8.26
CA ALA A 737 8.80 -12.56 -8.90
C ALA A 737 10.05 -13.32 -8.44
N LEU A 738 11.19 -12.65 -8.28
CA LEU A 738 12.43 -13.27 -7.78
C LEU A 738 12.32 -13.66 -6.30
N LEU A 739 11.67 -12.84 -5.47
CA LEU A 739 11.43 -13.16 -4.05
C LEU A 739 10.58 -14.42 -3.94
N LEU A 740 9.52 -14.50 -4.74
CA LEU A 740 8.64 -15.67 -4.81
C LEU A 740 9.36 -16.91 -5.32
N LEU A 741 10.18 -16.77 -6.35
CA LEU A 741 10.93 -17.90 -6.91
C LEU A 741 11.97 -18.43 -5.92
N ARG A 742 12.62 -17.54 -5.16
CA ARG A 742 13.53 -17.91 -4.07
C ARG A 742 12.78 -18.67 -2.98
N MET A 743 11.62 -18.14 -2.58
CA MET A 743 10.74 -18.75 -1.60
C MET A 743 10.30 -20.16 -2.01
N MET A 744 9.83 -20.33 -3.26
CA MET A 744 9.45 -21.65 -3.77
C MET A 744 10.60 -22.67 -3.78
N ARG A 745 11.86 -22.24 -3.92
CA ARG A 745 13.01 -23.15 -3.92
C ARG A 745 13.37 -23.63 -2.51
N GLN A 746 13.17 -22.79 -1.49
CA GLN A 746 13.41 -23.16 -0.09
C GLN A 746 12.41 -24.18 0.46
N TRP A 747 11.31 -24.44 -0.26
CA TRP A 747 10.28 -25.40 0.10
C TRP A 747 10.72 -26.89 0.06
N GLN A 748 11.95 -27.21 -0.38
CA GLN A 748 12.49 -28.58 -0.38
C GLN A 748 13.61 -28.81 0.65
N PRO A 749 13.56 -29.88 1.47
CA PRO A 749 14.26 -29.92 2.76
C PRO A 749 15.79 -30.05 2.69
N ASN A 750 16.36 -30.32 1.51
CA ASN A 750 17.73 -30.85 1.43
C ASN A 750 18.77 -29.98 0.72
N HIS A 751 18.42 -28.80 0.17
CA HIS A 751 19.35 -28.07 -0.72
C HIS A 751 19.50 -26.60 -0.31
N ARG A 752 20.55 -26.34 0.49
CA ARG A 752 20.86 -25.06 1.13
C ARG A 752 21.73 -24.13 0.26
N HIS A 753 21.38 -23.94 -1.01
CA HIS A 753 22.04 -22.94 -1.87
C HIS A 753 21.17 -21.67 -2.01
N GLN A 754 21.53 -20.64 -1.25
CA GLN A 754 20.92 -19.31 -1.31
C GLN A 754 21.07 -18.70 -2.71
N LEU A 755 19.97 -18.31 -3.35
CA LEU A 755 20.02 -17.40 -4.50
C LEU A 755 20.72 -16.11 -4.06
N ARG A 756 21.74 -15.67 -4.80
CA ARG A 756 22.42 -14.39 -4.54
C ARG A 756 21.40 -13.25 -4.61
N LEU A 757 21.31 -12.46 -3.54
CA LEU A 757 20.41 -11.31 -3.36
C LEU A 757 20.73 -10.11 -4.26
N TRP A 758 21.94 -10.05 -4.83
CA TRP A 758 22.44 -8.89 -5.58
C TRP A 758 21.55 -8.43 -6.75
N PRO A 759 20.96 -9.31 -7.59
CA PRO A 759 20.06 -8.90 -8.67
C PRO A 759 18.81 -8.17 -8.18
N MET A 760 18.27 -8.54 -7.01
CA MET A 760 17.11 -7.85 -6.41
C MET A 760 17.49 -6.44 -5.97
N HIS A 761 18.68 -6.27 -5.39
CA HIS A 761 19.19 -4.97 -4.97
C HIS A 761 19.42 -4.04 -6.17
N THR A 762 19.99 -4.57 -7.25
CA THR A 762 20.19 -3.82 -8.50
C THR A 762 18.85 -3.42 -9.13
N ALA A 763 17.89 -4.36 -9.24
CA ALA A 763 16.57 -4.07 -9.79
C ALA A 763 15.84 -3.01 -8.97
N MET A 764 15.89 -3.10 -7.65
CA MET A 764 15.27 -2.12 -6.77
C MET A 764 15.93 -0.75 -6.85
N PHE A 765 17.27 -0.66 -6.87
CA PHE A 765 17.97 0.62 -7.04
C PHE A 765 17.59 1.28 -8.37
N LEU A 766 17.53 0.49 -9.44
CA LEU A 766 17.02 0.94 -10.74
C LEU A 766 15.58 1.43 -10.64
N GLY A 767 14.71 0.68 -9.95
CA GLY A 767 13.31 1.04 -9.73
C GLY A 767 13.14 2.36 -8.98
N MET A 768 13.84 2.54 -7.86
CA MET A 768 13.80 3.77 -7.06
C MET A 768 14.34 4.99 -7.82
N THR A 769 15.43 4.81 -8.58
CA THR A 769 15.97 5.86 -9.43
C THR A 769 14.99 6.22 -10.56
N ALA A 770 14.35 5.22 -11.16
CA ALA A 770 13.36 5.43 -12.21
C ALA A 770 12.07 6.10 -11.68
N LEU A 771 11.63 5.78 -10.45
CA LEU A 771 10.55 6.51 -9.77
C LEU A 771 10.89 7.98 -9.61
N LEU A 772 12.12 8.29 -9.24
CA LEU A 772 12.58 9.66 -9.03
C LEU A 772 12.58 10.48 -10.33
N VAL A 773 13.05 9.88 -11.42
CA VAL A 773 13.02 10.49 -12.76
C VAL A 773 11.58 10.66 -13.23
N ALA A 774 10.71 9.66 -13.02
CA ALA A 774 9.30 9.77 -13.34
C ALA A 774 8.64 10.90 -12.55
N TYR A 775 8.86 10.99 -11.24
CA TYR A 775 8.34 12.07 -10.40
C TYR A 775 8.78 13.44 -10.91
N ALA A 776 10.08 13.63 -11.18
CA ALA A 776 10.61 14.91 -11.66
C ALA A 776 10.07 15.31 -13.05
N ALA A 777 9.88 14.33 -13.95
CA ALA A 777 9.34 14.55 -15.29
C ALA A 777 7.83 14.83 -15.28
N GLY A 778 7.08 14.22 -14.36
CA GLY A 778 5.63 14.31 -14.29
C GLY A 778 5.09 15.44 -13.39
N SER A 779 5.79 15.80 -12.31
CA SER A 779 5.29 16.74 -11.30
C SER A 779 5.48 18.22 -11.65
N ALA A 780 6.53 18.59 -12.38
CA ALA A 780 6.76 19.96 -12.85
C ALA A 780 6.58 20.05 -14.36
N ARG A 781 5.82 21.07 -14.80
CA ARG A 781 5.57 21.34 -16.23
C ARG A 781 6.49 22.43 -16.81
N ASP A 782 7.20 23.17 -15.96
CA ASP A 782 8.25 24.12 -16.33
C ASP A 782 9.67 23.57 -16.16
N ALA A 783 10.60 23.93 -17.04
CA ALA A 783 11.99 23.44 -17.00
C ALA A 783 12.76 23.95 -15.77
N CYS A 784 12.46 25.18 -15.34
CA CYS A 784 13.11 25.81 -14.19
C CYS A 784 12.73 25.13 -12.86
N THR A 785 11.47 24.74 -12.68
CA THR A 785 11.01 24.04 -11.47
C THR A 785 11.42 22.57 -11.44
N SER A 786 11.42 21.87 -12.59
CA SER A 786 11.97 20.51 -12.70
C SER A 786 13.47 20.48 -12.39
N TRP A 787 14.25 21.44 -12.90
CA TRP A 787 15.69 21.54 -12.63
C TRP A 787 15.99 21.73 -11.15
N LYS A 788 15.24 22.60 -10.45
CA LYS A 788 15.39 22.80 -9.00
C LYS A 788 15.19 21.51 -8.21
N VAL A 789 14.26 20.65 -8.64
CA VAL A 789 14.02 19.35 -8.01
C VAL A 789 15.12 18.34 -8.34
N ILE A 790 15.56 18.26 -9.59
CA ILE A 790 16.71 17.41 -9.96
C ILE A 790 17.94 17.81 -9.13
N VAL A 791 18.20 19.12 -8.98
CA VAL A 791 19.30 19.65 -8.15
C VAL A 791 19.11 19.35 -6.66
N LEU A 792 17.87 19.35 -6.13
CA LEU A 792 17.58 18.95 -4.74
C LEU A 792 17.82 17.44 -4.52
N LEU A 793 17.61 16.64 -5.57
CA LEU A 793 17.67 15.18 -5.54
C LEU A 793 19.07 14.61 -5.85
N VAL A 794 19.91 15.34 -6.59
CA VAL A 794 21.29 14.96 -6.91
C VAL A 794 22.15 14.70 -5.66
N PRO A 795 22.14 15.55 -4.62
CA PRO A 795 22.88 15.29 -3.37
C PRO A 795 22.43 13.99 -2.69
N ILE A 796 21.13 13.71 -2.75
CA ILE A 796 20.54 12.49 -2.18
C ILE A 796 21.02 11.25 -2.94
N VAL A 797 20.94 11.26 -4.27
CA VAL A 797 21.42 10.15 -5.11
C VAL A 797 22.93 9.98 -4.99
N ALA A 798 23.70 11.07 -4.96
CA ALA A 798 25.15 11.04 -4.78
C ALA A 798 25.55 10.48 -3.41
N PHE A 799 24.82 10.86 -2.34
CA PHE A 799 25.02 10.32 -1.00
C PHE A 799 24.75 8.82 -0.96
N VAL A 800 23.66 8.35 -1.57
CA VAL A 800 23.33 6.92 -1.67
C VAL A 800 24.38 6.17 -2.49
N MET A 801 24.86 6.72 -3.60
CA MET A 801 25.90 6.13 -4.43
C MET A 801 27.25 6.04 -3.70
N CYS A 802 27.62 7.08 -2.95
CA CYS A 802 28.81 7.07 -2.09
C CYS A 802 28.70 5.99 -1.01
N LEU A 803 27.55 5.88 -0.34
CA LEU A 803 27.31 4.81 0.63
C LEU A 803 27.43 3.43 -0.03
N PHE A 804 26.74 3.19 -1.15
CA PHE A 804 26.79 1.90 -1.84
C PHE A 804 28.21 1.54 -2.30
N ALA A 805 28.96 2.48 -2.86
CA ALA A 805 30.35 2.27 -3.26
C ALA A 805 31.27 1.95 -2.07
N PHE A 806 31.10 2.67 -0.95
CA PHE A 806 31.83 2.41 0.28
C PHE A 806 31.53 1.02 0.85
N TYR A 807 30.26 0.60 0.83
CA TYR A 807 29.85 -0.73 1.30
C TYR A 807 30.29 -1.87 0.38
N LYS A 808 30.20 -1.70 -0.95
CA LYS A 808 30.71 -2.68 -1.92
C LYS A 808 32.20 -2.95 -1.67
N LYS A 809 32.99 -1.88 -1.52
CA LYS A 809 34.43 -1.97 -1.23
C LYS A 809 34.72 -2.68 0.10
N LYS A 810 33.86 -2.48 1.11
CA LYS A 810 33.97 -3.16 2.41
C LYS A 810 33.63 -4.65 2.33
N GLN A 811 32.65 -5.05 1.51
CA GLN A 811 32.32 -6.47 1.30
C GLN A 811 33.42 -7.20 0.52
N GLU A 812 33.96 -6.57 -0.52
CA GLU A 812 35.12 -7.10 -1.27
C GLU A 812 36.32 -7.30 -0.35
N ALA A 813 36.66 -6.31 0.48
CA ALA A 813 37.75 -6.41 1.45
C ALA A 813 37.53 -7.50 2.52
N LYS A 814 36.28 -7.80 2.89
CA LYS A 814 35.95 -8.84 3.87
C LYS A 814 36.04 -10.25 3.25
N GLY A 815 35.61 -10.40 2.00
CA GLY A 815 35.77 -11.64 1.23
C GLY A 815 37.23 -11.97 0.94
N ASP A 816 38.05 -10.97 0.63
CA ASP A 816 39.49 -11.13 0.41
C ASP A 816 40.24 -11.49 1.72
N ALA A 817 39.74 -11.04 2.87
CA ALA A 817 40.29 -11.39 4.18
C ALA A 817 39.92 -12.81 4.61
N GLU A 818 38.67 -13.25 4.38
CA GLU A 818 38.23 -14.64 4.63
C GLU A 818 38.87 -15.66 3.66
N GLN A 819 39.27 -15.25 2.44
CA GLN A 819 40.05 -16.10 1.54
C GLN A 819 41.54 -16.16 1.87
N ARG A 820 42.05 -15.26 2.72
CA ARG A 820 43.46 -15.21 3.15
C ARG A 820 43.71 -15.80 4.55
N SER A 821 42.66 -16.07 5.32
CA SER A 821 42.70 -16.87 6.56
C SER A 821 42.38 -18.32 6.27
#